data_AF-A0A9P5W122-F1
#
_entry.id   AF-A0A9P5W122-F1
#
_cell.length_a   1.000
_cell.length_b   1.000
_cell.length_c   1.000
_cell.angle_alpha   90.00
_cell.angle_beta   90.00
_cell.angle_gamma   90.00
#
_symmetry.space_group_name_H-M   'P 1'
#
loop_
_entity.id
_entity.type
_entity.pdbx_description
1 polymer ?
#
loop_
_entity_poly.entity_id
_entity_poly.type
_entity_poly.pdbx_seq_one_letter_code
_entity_poly.pdbx_strand_id
1 'polypeptide(L)'
;MNVLVYSGEGTSRISLAHTVRSLRAFVGQHYDVMKIDAKGLQTEPWEESTALLVIPGGRDIPYTRDLNGTVTDRIRAYVQAGGRFWGVCAGAYFASDRIAFEVGTPLEVQGSRELKFFPGECRGVVYPGFVYDSEQGANAVDVQLNRDAFAGDQLGFEETKLYFNGGGYFVDAEQYPNTQILGWYSPKNGGGASGGAGGEDAKPKAVIVVCQVGQGQALLTGVHPEYDPAHLDAGNPEYGPLPNVVTRLVETGRPRVLLLRSLISKLGLKLNPMNIEPVVAVAETATTNQELPPGAIPGIPDLSALYLASLQPSYTTELTQSLKSLATPEGLIKEPNDTFQLIASPQHTVPVHTSTLSETAESEGEEKFIKNLVLCPEGAPPSSLTPQFHMKAFFDHLGHVRQQQQQLATNTAGAGPLLNPCFGNWLMYGEVVTSTQTMLDKNFALCQHLPNGFVCNATTQIAGRGRGRNSWISPPGCLQFSMVLRHPVQARHASAVFVQYLVALAVVESVCSLPGYEDVPLRLKWPNDIYAEAPGLEEDDNGNQEAQQQQQQPPKMVKIGGVLVNSNFSGSEFLLVIGCGVNTTNPNPTTSINHIIRYHNKVTGKNLGLFTQETLLAHILVKLEEMYTTFLQGDGTGFAQLEQTYYRRWLHSNAFVTLTTMTPHRKVRIQGITLDYGLLRTVAVDEQGRDIVGEEYRLQPDGNSFDMLKGLISTKA
;
A
#
# COMPACT_ATOMS: atom_id res chain seq x y z
N MET A 1 -8.69 -7.58 2.28
CA MET A 1 -9.34 -6.89 3.43
C MET A 1 -8.43 -5.77 3.89
N ASN A 2 -9.01 -4.73 4.47
CA ASN A 2 -8.35 -3.49 4.83
C ASN A 2 -8.20 -3.40 6.35
N VAL A 3 -7.10 -2.80 6.80
CA VAL A 3 -6.97 -2.23 8.14
C VAL A 3 -7.10 -0.73 7.99
N LEU A 4 -8.17 -0.17 8.55
CA LEU A 4 -8.46 1.25 8.47
C LEU A 4 -7.94 1.94 9.71
N VAL A 5 -7.18 3.02 9.53
CA VAL A 5 -6.67 3.87 10.61
C VAL A 5 -7.28 5.24 10.49
N TYR A 6 -8.02 5.67 11.51
CA TYR A 6 -8.66 6.98 11.53
C TYR A 6 -7.61 8.10 11.52
N SER A 7 -7.71 8.99 10.54
CA SER A 7 -6.77 10.09 10.31
C SER A 7 -7.44 11.47 10.26
N GLY A 8 -8.68 11.58 10.73
CA GLY A 8 -9.40 12.85 10.80
C GLY A 8 -9.00 13.69 12.01
N GLU A 9 -9.82 14.70 12.31
CA GLU A 9 -9.59 15.59 13.44
C GLU A 9 -9.55 14.83 14.76
N GLY A 10 -8.68 15.31 15.66
CA GLY A 10 -8.42 14.67 16.95
C GLY A 10 -7.25 13.71 16.93
N THR A 11 -6.87 13.13 15.79
CA THR A 11 -5.75 12.19 15.76
C THR A 11 -4.41 12.94 15.85
N SER A 12 -3.53 12.52 16.77
CA SER A 12 -2.16 13.03 16.80
C SER A 12 -1.40 12.57 15.55
N ARG A 13 -0.69 13.49 14.89
CA ARG A 13 0.13 13.17 13.71
C ARG A 13 1.19 12.12 14.03
N ILE A 14 1.81 12.21 15.20
CA ILE A 14 2.83 11.27 15.69
C ILE A 14 2.18 9.91 15.92
N SER A 15 1.07 9.85 16.67
CA SER A 15 0.38 8.59 16.93
C SER A 15 -0.12 7.92 15.65
N LEU A 16 -0.64 8.69 14.69
CA LEU A 16 -1.05 8.18 13.39
C LEU A 16 0.12 7.55 12.62
N ALA A 17 1.26 8.24 12.58
CA ALA A 17 2.45 7.75 11.88
C ALA A 17 2.95 6.42 12.48
N HIS A 18 3.06 6.34 13.81
CA HIS A 18 3.44 5.11 14.51
C HIS A 18 2.44 3.97 14.29
N THR A 19 1.14 4.26 14.40
CA THR A 19 0.08 3.27 14.21
C THR A 19 0.13 2.67 12.80
N VAL A 20 0.13 3.51 11.76
CA VAL A 20 0.16 3.06 10.36
C VAL A 20 1.43 2.26 10.07
N ARG A 21 2.58 2.73 10.57
CA ARG A 21 3.88 2.07 10.43
C ARG A 21 3.91 0.68 11.04
N SER A 22 3.54 0.56 12.31
CA SER A 22 3.51 -0.73 13.01
C SER A 22 2.55 -1.70 12.31
N LEU A 23 1.36 -1.25 11.93
CA LEU A 23 0.41 -2.10 11.22
C LEU A 23 0.96 -2.54 9.86
N ARG A 24 1.56 -1.65 9.06
CA ARG A 24 2.18 -2.04 7.78
C ARG A 24 3.29 -3.07 7.98
N ALA A 25 4.12 -2.91 9.00
CA ALA A 25 5.19 -3.85 9.32
C ALA A 25 4.65 -5.21 9.77
N PHE A 26 3.56 -5.26 10.55
CA PHE A 26 3.04 -6.49 11.13
C PHE A 26 2.01 -7.22 10.27
N VAL A 27 1.21 -6.51 9.49
CA VAL A 27 0.07 -7.10 8.76
C VAL A 27 0.08 -6.79 7.26
N GLY A 28 1.02 -5.97 6.78
CA GLY A 28 1.05 -5.46 5.40
C GLY A 28 1.21 -6.51 4.29
N GLN A 29 1.62 -7.74 4.60
CA GLN A 29 1.61 -8.83 3.60
C GLN A 29 0.21 -9.43 3.41
N HIS A 30 -0.68 -9.25 4.38
CA HIS A 30 -2.02 -9.87 4.39
C HIS A 30 -3.16 -8.86 4.26
N TYR A 31 -2.96 -7.60 4.67
CA TYR A 31 -3.99 -6.56 4.69
C TYR A 31 -3.45 -5.23 4.17
N ASP A 32 -4.33 -4.42 3.57
CA ASP A 32 -3.99 -3.05 3.18
C ASP A 32 -4.23 -2.09 4.35
N VAL A 33 -3.19 -1.36 4.77
CA VAL A 33 -3.28 -0.38 5.85
C VAL A 33 -3.55 1.00 5.27
N MET A 34 -4.82 1.40 5.32
CA MET A 34 -5.32 2.65 4.75
C MET A 34 -5.68 3.65 5.85
N LYS A 35 -5.57 4.92 5.51
CA LYS A 35 -6.11 6.01 6.33
C LYS A 35 -7.57 6.27 5.94
N ILE A 36 -8.40 6.61 6.91
CA ILE A 36 -9.80 7.00 6.68
C ILE A 36 -10.17 8.19 7.56
N ASP A 37 -10.93 9.15 7.02
CA ASP A 37 -11.46 10.30 7.76
C ASP A 37 -12.93 10.10 8.13
N ALA A 38 -13.52 11.07 8.84
CA ALA A 38 -14.90 10.98 9.30
C ALA A 38 -15.89 10.91 8.12
N LYS A 39 -15.61 11.65 7.03
CA LYS A 39 -16.42 11.63 5.82
C LYS A 39 -16.39 10.24 5.16
N GLY A 40 -15.21 9.63 5.04
CA GLY A 40 -15.05 8.27 4.52
C GLY A 40 -15.83 7.26 5.35
N LEU A 41 -15.74 7.33 6.68
CA LEU A 41 -16.52 6.48 7.57
C LEU A 41 -18.04 6.71 7.46
N GLN A 42 -18.45 7.92 7.09
CA GLN A 42 -19.85 8.29 6.92
C GLN A 42 -20.44 7.90 5.55
N THR A 43 -19.67 7.96 4.46
CA THR A 43 -20.20 7.86 3.10
C THR A 43 -19.78 6.60 2.34
N GLU A 44 -18.62 6.02 2.65
CA GLU A 44 -18.08 4.88 1.89
C GLU A 44 -18.58 3.55 2.48
N PRO A 45 -18.73 2.48 1.68
CA PRO A 45 -19.13 1.15 2.15
C PRO A 45 -17.93 0.35 2.67
N TRP A 46 -17.35 0.79 3.80
CA TRP A 46 -16.07 0.27 4.29
C TRP A 46 -16.19 -1.04 5.09
N GLU A 47 -17.32 -1.28 5.74
CA GLU A 47 -17.50 -2.34 6.75
C GLU A 47 -17.19 -3.74 6.23
N GLU A 48 -17.72 -4.09 5.04
CA GLU A 48 -17.56 -5.42 4.44
C GLU A 48 -16.11 -5.74 4.05
N SER A 49 -15.31 -4.70 3.79
CA SER A 49 -13.93 -4.83 3.33
C SER A 49 -12.91 -4.73 4.47
N THR A 50 -13.35 -4.40 5.69
CA THR A 50 -12.48 -4.03 6.81
C THR A 50 -12.27 -5.19 7.78
N ALA A 51 -11.01 -5.56 8.00
CA ALA A 51 -10.61 -6.53 9.03
C ALA A 51 -10.42 -5.89 10.41
N LEU A 52 -9.98 -4.63 10.45
CA LEU A 52 -9.72 -3.88 11.68
C LEU A 52 -9.92 -2.39 11.46
N LEU A 53 -10.66 -1.73 12.36
CA LEU A 53 -10.71 -0.28 12.45
C LEU A 53 -9.90 0.18 13.67
N VAL A 54 -8.99 1.13 13.48
CA VAL A 54 -8.11 1.67 14.52
C VAL A 54 -8.38 3.15 14.71
N ILE A 55 -8.60 3.58 15.95
CA ILE A 55 -8.65 4.99 16.36
C ILE A 55 -7.40 5.27 17.21
N PRO A 56 -6.40 5.98 16.67
CA PRO A 56 -5.14 6.23 17.38
C PRO A 56 -5.28 7.22 18.54
N GLY A 57 -4.16 7.45 19.24
CA GLY A 57 -4.06 8.51 20.24
C GLY A 57 -4.16 9.93 19.66
N GLY A 58 -4.42 10.89 20.54
CA GLY A 58 -4.73 12.26 20.16
C GLY A 58 -5.63 12.96 21.17
N ARG A 59 -6.71 13.58 20.70
CA ARG A 59 -7.71 14.31 21.50
C ARG A 59 -9.08 13.69 21.34
N ASP A 60 -9.73 13.39 22.45
CA ASP A 60 -11.03 12.73 22.47
C ASP A 60 -12.18 13.67 22.04
N ILE A 61 -12.19 14.95 22.44
CA ILE A 61 -13.28 15.87 22.10
C ILE A 61 -13.48 16.04 20.57
N PRO A 62 -12.43 16.24 19.76
CA PRO A 62 -12.61 16.26 18.31
C PRO A 62 -13.16 14.95 17.73
N TYR A 63 -12.82 13.78 18.30
CA TYR A 63 -13.45 12.51 17.89
C TYR A 63 -14.96 12.54 18.14
N THR A 64 -15.40 13.04 19.30
CA THR A 64 -16.85 13.16 19.56
C THR A 64 -17.54 14.13 18.61
N ARG A 65 -16.89 15.23 18.22
CA ARG A 65 -17.44 16.21 17.27
C ARG A 65 -17.64 15.59 15.88
N ASP A 66 -16.66 14.82 15.43
CA ASP A 66 -16.60 14.34 14.05
C ASP A 66 -17.26 12.96 13.85
N LEU A 67 -17.29 12.12 14.89
CA LEU A 67 -17.72 10.72 14.79
C LEU A 67 -19.06 10.41 15.48
N ASN A 68 -19.57 11.26 16.37
CA ASN A 68 -20.86 11.00 17.02
C ASN A 68 -22.03 10.98 16.01
N GLY A 69 -23.11 10.30 16.39
CA GLY A 69 -24.28 10.06 15.55
C GLY A 69 -24.04 8.92 14.56
N THR A 70 -24.30 9.19 13.28
CA THR A 70 -24.32 8.14 12.24
C THR A 70 -23.02 7.34 12.14
N VAL A 71 -21.85 7.98 12.28
CA VAL A 71 -20.57 7.28 12.14
C VAL A 71 -20.35 6.31 13.30
N THR A 72 -20.59 6.73 14.54
CA THR A 72 -20.53 5.86 15.72
C THR A 72 -21.50 4.69 15.62
N ASP A 73 -22.72 4.90 15.13
CA ASP A 73 -23.68 3.82 14.93
C ASP A 73 -23.17 2.78 13.91
N ARG A 74 -22.55 3.23 12.81
CA ARG A 74 -21.92 2.34 11.82
C ARG A 74 -20.74 1.57 12.42
N ILE A 75 -19.86 2.23 13.18
CA ILE A 75 -18.74 1.57 13.85
C ILE A 75 -19.25 0.53 14.85
N ARG A 76 -20.28 0.85 15.63
CA ARG A 76 -20.88 -0.07 16.60
C ARG A 76 -21.48 -1.29 15.90
N ALA A 77 -22.25 -1.07 14.84
CA ALA A 77 -22.85 -2.14 14.05
C ALA A 77 -21.79 -3.06 13.41
N TYR A 78 -20.73 -2.48 12.84
CA TYR A 78 -19.59 -3.23 12.28
C TYR A 78 -18.97 -4.16 13.32
N VAL A 79 -18.64 -3.66 14.51
CA VAL A 79 -18.06 -4.51 15.57
C VAL A 79 -19.08 -5.54 16.05
N GLN A 80 -20.33 -5.15 16.33
CA GLN A 80 -21.37 -6.10 16.77
C GLN A 80 -21.57 -7.27 15.78
N ALA A 81 -21.40 -7.03 14.49
CA ALA A 81 -21.52 -8.02 13.42
C ALA A 81 -20.27 -8.91 13.20
N GLY A 82 -19.23 -8.77 14.04
CA GLY A 82 -18.00 -9.57 13.93
C GLY A 82 -16.75 -8.76 13.63
N GLY A 83 -16.88 -7.47 13.37
CA GLY A 83 -15.75 -6.56 13.14
C GLY A 83 -14.81 -6.46 14.34
N ARG A 84 -13.61 -5.94 14.08
CA ARG A 84 -12.56 -5.73 15.09
C ARG A 84 -12.22 -4.26 15.21
N PHE A 85 -12.01 -3.81 16.45
CA PHE A 85 -11.69 -2.43 16.78
C PHE A 85 -10.45 -2.35 17.66
N TRP A 86 -9.61 -1.34 17.43
CA TRP A 86 -8.50 -0.99 18.32
C TRP A 86 -8.51 0.50 18.65
N GLY A 87 -8.74 0.83 19.93
CA GLY A 87 -8.66 2.20 20.45
C GLY A 87 -7.38 2.40 21.26
N VAL A 88 -6.58 3.41 20.90
CA VAL A 88 -5.33 3.72 21.60
C VAL A 88 -5.43 5.09 22.27
N CYS A 89 -5.10 5.20 23.55
CA CYS A 89 -5.12 6.43 24.33
C CYS A 89 -6.45 7.20 24.16
N ALA A 90 -6.48 8.34 23.47
CA ALA A 90 -7.70 9.07 23.09
C ALA A 90 -8.76 8.19 22.41
N GLY A 91 -8.36 7.24 21.56
CA GLY A 91 -9.27 6.28 20.95
C GLY A 91 -9.86 5.28 21.96
N ALA A 92 -9.14 4.97 23.04
CA ALA A 92 -9.64 4.15 24.15
C ALA A 92 -10.63 4.93 25.03
N TYR A 93 -10.38 6.22 25.28
CA TYR A 93 -11.33 7.13 25.93
C TYR A 93 -12.63 7.22 25.12
N PHE A 94 -12.54 7.49 23.81
CA PHE A 94 -13.69 7.56 22.90
C PHE A 94 -14.52 6.26 22.88
N ALA A 95 -13.86 5.11 23.05
CA ALA A 95 -14.49 3.79 23.04
C ALA A 95 -15.10 3.36 24.38
N SER A 96 -14.94 4.14 25.46
CA SER A 96 -15.44 3.82 26.80
C SER A 96 -16.79 4.48 27.07
N ASP A 97 -17.62 3.94 27.97
CA ASP A 97 -18.94 4.54 28.27
C ASP A 97 -18.81 5.93 28.86
N ARG A 98 -17.82 6.12 29.75
CA ARG A 98 -17.54 7.40 30.39
C ARG A 98 -16.04 7.67 30.39
N ILE A 99 -15.71 8.95 30.45
CA ILE A 99 -14.34 9.38 30.66
C ILE A 99 -14.26 10.37 31.80
N ALA A 100 -13.14 10.32 32.51
CA ALA A 100 -12.72 11.32 33.48
C ALA A 100 -11.23 11.59 33.26
N PHE A 101 -10.91 12.69 32.59
CA PHE A 101 -9.55 13.10 32.27
C PHE A 101 -9.20 14.39 32.98
N GLU A 102 -8.10 14.42 33.74
CA GLU A 102 -7.54 15.66 34.34
C GLU A 102 -8.58 16.44 35.16
N VAL A 103 -9.40 15.73 35.94
CA VAL A 103 -10.50 16.31 36.74
C VAL A 103 -9.97 17.33 37.73
N GLY A 104 -10.55 18.52 37.72
CA GLY A 104 -10.17 19.66 38.54
C GLY A 104 -9.06 20.53 37.96
N THR A 105 -8.56 20.24 36.76
CA THR A 105 -7.53 21.06 36.09
C THR A 105 -8.08 21.75 34.83
N PRO A 106 -7.38 22.73 34.25
CA PRO A 106 -7.80 23.38 33.00
C PRO A 106 -7.92 22.42 31.80
N LEU A 107 -7.38 21.21 31.90
CA LEU A 107 -7.44 20.16 30.87
C LEU A 107 -8.62 19.19 31.08
N GLU A 108 -9.49 19.46 32.05
CA GLU A 108 -10.58 18.57 32.44
C GLU A 108 -11.47 18.18 31.26
N VAL A 109 -11.69 16.87 31.12
CA VAL A 109 -12.74 16.32 30.26
C VAL A 109 -13.51 15.25 31.01
N GLN A 110 -14.81 15.48 31.22
CA GLN A 110 -15.72 14.51 31.83
C GLN A 110 -16.97 14.34 30.95
N GLY A 111 -17.46 13.10 30.85
CA GLY A 111 -18.76 12.84 30.22
C GLY A 111 -18.89 11.45 29.63
N SER A 112 -20.07 11.17 29.07
CA SER A 112 -20.35 9.92 28.36
C SER A 112 -19.82 9.93 26.93
N ARG A 113 -19.50 8.76 26.35
CA ARG A 113 -19.26 8.60 24.92
C ARG A 113 -20.29 7.68 24.30
N GLU A 114 -20.53 7.84 23.00
CA GLU A 114 -21.56 7.06 22.31
C GLU A 114 -21.11 5.63 22.01
N LEU A 115 -19.81 5.39 21.76
CA LEU A 115 -19.32 4.10 21.25
C LEU A 115 -19.55 2.94 22.25
N LYS A 116 -19.17 3.13 23.52
CA LYS A 116 -19.46 2.25 24.67
C LYS A 116 -19.01 0.79 24.51
N PHE A 117 -17.85 0.55 23.91
CA PHE A 117 -17.28 -0.80 23.83
C PHE A 117 -16.76 -1.28 25.18
N PHE A 118 -16.08 -0.42 25.93
CA PHE A 118 -15.89 -0.65 27.36
C PHE A 118 -17.07 -0.03 28.12
N PRO A 119 -17.83 -0.81 28.90
CA PRO A 119 -19.04 -0.33 29.58
C PRO A 119 -18.78 0.56 30.81
N GLY A 120 -17.51 0.74 31.21
CA GLY A 120 -17.13 1.53 32.38
C GLY A 120 -16.47 2.86 32.07
N GLU A 121 -15.89 3.47 33.10
CA GLU A 121 -15.12 4.71 33.00
C GLU A 121 -13.66 4.43 32.62
N CYS A 122 -13.15 5.13 31.61
CA CYS A 122 -11.71 5.25 31.38
C CYS A 122 -11.22 6.55 32.04
N ARG A 123 -10.35 6.42 33.05
CA ARG A 123 -9.88 7.53 33.88
C ARG A 123 -8.42 7.83 33.63
N GLY A 124 -8.08 9.10 33.48
CA GLY A 124 -6.70 9.56 33.43
C GLY A 124 -6.55 11.05 33.75
N VAL A 125 -5.40 11.64 33.50
CA VAL A 125 -4.15 10.96 33.17
C VAL A 125 -3.67 10.10 34.35
N VAL A 126 -3.03 8.96 34.10
CA VAL A 126 -2.53 8.09 35.19
C VAL A 126 -1.32 8.70 35.91
N TYR A 127 -0.44 9.39 35.16
CA TYR A 127 0.73 10.09 35.67
C TYR A 127 0.61 11.59 35.34
N PRO A 128 0.69 12.48 36.34
CA PRO A 128 0.48 13.91 36.13
C PRO A 128 1.59 14.55 35.27
N GLY A 129 1.29 15.72 34.69
CA GLY A 129 2.26 16.52 33.93
C GLY A 129 2.05 16.50 32.42
N PHE A 130 0.92 15.95 31.95
CA PHE A 130 0.54 15.97 30.54
C PHE A 130 0.29 17.40 30.03
N VAL A 131 0.77 17.68 28.82
CA VAL A 131 0.50 18.93 28.10
C VAL A 131 0.15 18.60 26.64
N TYR A 132 -0.89 19.24 26.11
CA TYR A 132 -1.29 19.05 24.72
C TYR A 132 -0.23 19.62 23.75
N ASP A 133 -0.06 18.95 22.61
CA ASP A 133 0.88 19.30 21.53
C ASP A 133 2.36 19.35 21.96
N SER A 134 2.72 18.65 23.04
CA SER A 134 4.10 18.44 23.46
C SER A 134 4.34 17.02 23.96
N GLU A 135 5.61 16.70 24.17
CA GLU A 135 6.08 15.47 24.81
C GLU A 135 6.25 15.65 26.33
N GLN A 136 5.83 16.80 26.88
CA GLN A 136 5.84 17.03 28.32
C GLN A 136 4.84 16.10 29.02
N GLY A 137 5.35 15.32 29.98
CA GLY A 137 4.58 14.27 30.64
C GLY A 137 4.69 12.90 29.97
N ALA A 138 5.41 12.78 28.84
CA ALA A 138 5.70 11.49 28.24
C ALA A 138 6.59 10.62 29.15
N ASN A 139 6.34 9.31 29.18
CA ASN A 139 7.08 8.40 30.02
C ASN A 139 7.20 6.98 29.41
N ALA A 140 8.20 6.23 29.87
CA ALA A 140 8.35 4.81 29.62
C ALA A 140 7.81 4.04 30.82
N VAL A 141 6.58 3.53 30.72
CA VAL A 141 5.86 2.94 31.86
C VAL A 141 5.89 1.42 31.79
N ASP A 142 6.19 0.79 32.90
CA ASP A 142 6.09 -0.66 33.03
C ASP A 142 4.63 -1.10 33.07
N VAL A 143 4.33 -2.07 32.21
CA VAL A 143 3.03 -2.74 32.13
C VAL A 143 3.22 -4.20 32.50
N GLN A 144 2.56 -4.60 33.58
CA GLN A 144 2.49 -5.99 34.02
C GLN A 144 1.42 -6.71 33.21
N LEU A 145 1.78 -7.84 32.59
CA LEU A 145 0.89 -8.64 31.74
C LEU A 145 0.13 -9.69 32.54
N ASN A 146 -1.11 -9.95 32.10
CA ASN A 146 -1.92 -11.05 32.62
C ASN A 146 -1.42 -12.39 32.07
N ARG A 147 -0.76 -13.17 32.94
CA ARG A 147 -0.17 -14.47 32.58
C ARG A 147 -1.20 -15.42 31.97
N ASP A 148 -2.41 -15.47 32.52
CA ASP A 148 -3.45 -16.39 32.04
C ASP A 148 -3.96 -15.97 30.66
N ALA A 149 -4.08 -14.67 30.42
CA ALA A 149 -4.51 -14.15 29.12
C ALA A 149 -3.49 -14.39 28.00
N PHE A 150 -2.19 -14.55 28.34
CA PHE A 150 -1.08 -14.75 27.39
C PHE A 150 -0.45 -16.15 27.46
N ALA A 151 -1.04 -17.10 28.18
CA ALA A 151 -0.43 -18.42 28.41
C ALA A 151 -0.10 -19.18 27.10
N GLY A 152 -0.88 -18.96 26.03
CA GLY A 152 -0.67 -19.57 24.72
C GLY A 152 0.32 -18.83 23.82
N ASP A 153 0.73 -17.61 24.16
CA ASP A 153 1.53 -16.73 23.30
C ASP A 153 3.05 -16.91 23.48
N GLN A 154 3.49 -17.64 24.53
CA GLN A 154 4.90 -17.91 24.85
C GLN A 154 5.80 -16.66 24.81
N LEU A 155 5.32 -15.54 25.35
CA LEU A 155 6.01 -14.24 25.27
C LEU A 155 7.41 -14.25 25.90
N GLY A 156 7.63 -15.05 26.94
CA GLY A 156 8.93 -15.15 27.64
C GLY A 156 9.23 -13.99 28.59
N PHE A 157 8.27 -13.10 28.83
CA PHE A 157 8.33 -12.01 29.79
C PHE A 157 6.94 -11.74 30.35
N GLU A 158 6.88 -11.11 31.53
CA GLU A 158 5.62 -10.80 32.22
C GLU A 158 5.43 -9.29 32.44
N GLU A 159 6.46 -8.50 32.18
CA GLU A 159 6.48 -7.05 32.31
C GLU A 159 7.25 -6.47 31.13
N THR A 160 6.77 -5.35 30.56
CA THR A 160 7.45 -4.63 29.47
C THR A 160 7.20 -3.13 29.59
N LYS A 161 8.10 -2.30 29.04
CA LYS A 161 7.94 -0.85 29.05
C LYS A 161 7.26 -0.39 27.77
N LEU A 162 6.22 0.41 27.93
CA LEU A 162 5.46 0.99 26.81
C LEU A 162 5.49 2.51 26.90
N TYR A 163 5.41 3.17 25.74
CA TYR A 163 5.34 4.62 25.71
C TYR A 163 3.97 5.07 26.26
N PHE A 164 3.99 6.14 27.04
CA PHE A 164 2.84 6.74 27.68
C PHE A 164 2.89 8.25 27.48
N ASN A 165 1.79 8.84 27.04
CA ASN A 165 1.58 10.29 27.06
C ASN A 165 0.06 10.55 27.14
N GLY A 166 -0.44 11.04 28.29
CA GLY A 166 -1.88 11.31 28.49
C GLY A 166 -2.78 10.08 28.69
N GLY A 167 -2.19 8.89 28.85
CA GLY A 167 -2.91 7.62 28.94
C GLY A 167 -3.79 7.46 30.19
N GLY A 168 -4.87 6.68 30.03
CA GLY A 168 -5.83 6.36 31.09
C GLY A 168 -5.80 4.89 31.53
N TYR A 169 -6.63 4.55 32.51
CA TYR A 169 -6.89 3.18 32.95
C TYR A 169 -8.40 2.89 32.99
N PHE A 170 -8.75 1.62 32.86
CA PHE A 170 -10.13 1.14 32.83
C PHE A 170 -10.59 0.82 34.26
N VAL A 171 -11.49 1.66 34.80
CA VAL A 171 -11.95 1.58 36.18
C VAL A 171 -12.82 0.33 36.38
N ASP A 172 -12.49 -0.45 37.42
CA ASP A 172 -13.24 -1.66 37.81
C ASP A 172 -13.47 -2.65 36.65
N ALA A 173 -12.50 -2.75 35.74
CA ALA A 173 -12.60 -3.59 34.54
C ALA A 173 -12.93 -5.06 34.85
N GLU A 174 -12.54 -5.55 36.04
CA GLU A 174 -12.82 -6.90 36.52
C GLU A 174 -14.31 -7.18 36.80
N GLN A 175 -15.13 -6.13 36.95
CA GLN A 175 -16.56 -6.26 37.23
C GLN A 175 -17.39 -6.52 35.97
N TYR A 176 -16.81 -6.32 34.78
CA TYR A 176 -17.53 -6.44 33.52
C TYR A 176 -17.26 -7.80 32.87
N PRO A 177 -18.28 -8.68 32.76
CA PRO A 177 -18.09 -10.06 32.29
C PRO A 177 -17.68 -10.17 30.82
N ASN A 178 -17.95 -9.12 30.02
CA ASN A 178 -17.55 -9.05 28.62
C ASN A 178 -16.16 -8.40 28.44
N THR A 179 -15.42 -8.13 29.51
CA THR A 179 -14.11 -7.48 29.46
C THR A 179 -13.04 -8.40 30.04
N GLN A 180 -12.00 -8.68 29.26
CA GLN A 180 -10.81 -9.39 29.70
C GLN A 180 -9.66 -8.39 29.88
N ILE A 181 -9.05 -8.37 31.07
CA ILE A 181 -7.87 -7.55 31.33
C ILE A 181 -6.62 -8.29 30.83
N LEU A 182 -5.83 -7.62 29.99
CA LEU A 182 -4.57 -8.14 29.46
C LEU A 182 -3.35 -7.57 30.19
N GLY A 183 -3.45 -6.42 30.83
CA GLY A 183 -2.35 -5.88 31.63
C GLY A 183 -2.74 -4.71 32.52
N TRP A 184 -1.85 -4.39 33.46
CA TRP A 184 -1.98 -3.33 34.45
C TRP A 184 -0.75 -2.42 34.45
N TYR A 185 -0.93 -1.16 34.85
CA TYR A 185 0.21 -0.33 35.22
C TYR A 185 0.96 -0.97 36.39
N SER A 186 2.28 -1.09 36.27
CA SER A 186 3.09 -1.67 37.34
C SER A 186 3.12 -0.77 38.59
N PRO A 187 2.98 -1.34 39.80
CA PRO A 187 3.09 -0.58 41.05
C PRO A 187 4.45 0.11 41.23
N LYS A 188 5.51 -0.38 40.57
CA LYS A 188 6.90 0.11 40.70
C LYS A 188 7.09 1.55 40.23
N ASN A 189 6.19 2.08 39.38
CA ASN A 189 6.32 3.41 38.79
C ASN A 189 5.55 4.51 39.55
N GLY A 190 5.13 4.26 40.80
CA GLY A 190 4.30 5.22 41.55
C GLY A 190 2.85 5.29 41.08
N GLY A 191 2.44 4.41 40.16
CA GLY A 191 1.05 4.24 39.72
C GLY A 191 0.11 3.68 40.79
N GLY A 192 0.69 3.13 41.87
CA GLY A 192 0.01 2.87 43.14
C GLY A 192 0.45 3.90 44.17
N ALA A 193 -0.49 4.72 44.66
CA ALA A 193 -0.31 5.66 45.77
C ALA A 193 0.63 6.85 45.54
N SER A 194 0.19 7.86 44.78
CA SER A 194 0.32 9.26 45.24
C SER A 194 -0.62 10.20 44.49
N GLY A 195 -1.37 11.02 45.24
CA GLY A 195 -1.97 12.26 44.70
C GLY A 195 -3.48 12.50 44.86
N GLY A 196 -4.13 12.09 45.95
CA GLY A 196 -5.50 12.54 46.27
C GLY A 196 -5.94 12.01 47.63
N ALA A 197 -6.35 12.90 48.53
CA ALA A 197 -6.57 12.62 49.94
C ALA A 197 -7.61 11.51 50.23
N GLY A 198 -7.19 10.50 51.00
CA GLY A 198 -8.02 9.66 51.89
C GLY A 198 -9.19 8.88 51.27
N GLY A 199 -8.97 7.60 50.96
CA GLY A 199 -10.07 6.62 50.79
C GLY A 199 -9.79 5.51 49.76
N GLU A 200 -9.79 4.26 50.24
CA GLU A 200 -10.10 2.97 49.55
C GLU A 200 -9.28 2.36 48.39
N ASP A 201 -8.50 3.06 47.55
CA ASP A 201 -8.02 2.42 46.31
C ASP A 201 -6.57 1.85 46.31
N ALA A 202 -6.43 0.58 46.76
CA ALA A 202 -5.24 -0.27 46.55
C ALA A 202 -5.39 -1.24 45.35
N LYS A 203 -6.32 -0.97 44.42
CA LYS A 203 -6.61 -1.86 43.28
C LYS A 203 -5.63 -1.65 42.11
N PRO A 204 -5.22 -2.72 41.40
CA PRO A 204 -4.42 -2.63 40.18
C PRO A 204 -5.14 -1.84 39.07
N LYS A 205 -4.46 -0.86 38.46
CA LYS A 205 -5.03 -0.05 37.36
C LYS A 205 -4.89 -0.76 36.01
N ALA A 206 -6.00 -1.30 35.48
CA ALA A 206 -6.01 -2.00 34.19
C ALA A 206 -5.70 -1.04 33.03
N VAL A 207 -4.72 -1.37 32.19
CA VAL A 207 -4.20 -0.50 31.12
C VAL A 207 -4.42 -1.06 29.71
N ILE A 208 -4.61 -2.37 29.59
CA ILE A 208 -4.93 -3.05 28.33
C ILE A 208 -6.13 -3.96 28.61
N VAL A 209 -7.22 -3.77 27.88
CA VAL A 209 -8.40 -4.62 27.96
C VAL A 209 -8.88 -5.03 26.57
N VAL A 210 -9.50 -6.20 26.47
CA VAL A 210 -10.27 -6.63 25.30
C VAL A 210 -11.73 -6.79 25.72
N CYS A 211 -12.62 -6.10 25.02
CA CYS A 211 -14.06 -6.16 25.26
C CYS A 211 -14.74 -6.97 24.14
N GLN A 212 -15.54 -7.95 24.52
CA GLN A 212 -16.43 -8.67 23.60
C GLN A 212 -17.66 -7.81 23.32
N VAL A 213 -17.93 -7.55 22.04
CA VAL A 213 -19.01 -6.67 21.58
C VAL A 213 -19.80 -7.39 20.49
N GLY A 214 -20.94 -7.99 20.86
CA GLY A 214 -21.68 -8.88 19.95
C GLY A 214 -20.78 -10.03 19.49
N GLN A 215 -20.66 -10.21 18.17
CA GLN A 215 -19.74 -11.19 17.56
C GLN A 215 -18.31 -10.64 17.37
N GLY A 216 -18.11 -9.34 17.63
CA GLY A 216 -16.86 -8.62 17.48
C GLY A 216 -16.04 -8.47 18.75
N GLN A 217 -14.89 -7.82 18.60
CA GLN A 217 -13.98 -7.51 19.71
C GLN A 217 -13.40 -6.10 19.58
N ALA A 218 -13.23 -5.44 20.72
CA ALA A 218 -12.58 -4.15 20.84
C ALA A 218 -11.38 -4.25 21.80
N LEU A 219 -10.17 -4.11 21.26
CA LEU A 219 -8.94 -3.96 22.05
C LEU A 219 -8.78 -2.48 22.41
N LEU A 220 -8.60 -2.18 23.69
CA LEU A 220 -8.41 -0.81 24.17
C LEU A 220 -7.14 -0.71 24.99
N THR A 221 -6.28 0.27 24.68
CA THR A 221 -5.00 0.48 25.36
C THR A 221 -4.87 1.91 25.86
N GLY A 222 -4.60 2.07 27.16
CA GLY A 222 -4.27 3.38 27.74
C GLY A 222 -2.85 3.85 27.43
N VAL A 223 -1.99 2.92 27.00
CA VAL A 223 -0.59 3.15 26.58
C VAL A 223 -0.46 2.91 25.08
N HIS A 224 0.73 3.22 24.54
CA HIS A 224 1.05 3.14 23.13
C HIS A 224 2.03 1.98 22.82
N PRO A 225 1.55 0.74 22.67
CA PRO A 225 2.41 -0.36 22.24
C PRO A 225 2.96 -0.19 20.81
N GLU A 226 2.29 0.61 19.97
CA GLU A 226 2.68 0.94 18.60
C GLU A 226 3.86 1.90 18.51
N TYR A 227 4.16 2.64 19.58
CA TYR A 227 5.27 3.58 19.57
C TYR A 227 6.60 2.83 19.53
N ASP A 228 7.36 3.10 18.49
CA ASP A 228 8.64 2.45 18.25
C ASP A 228 9.76 3.40 18.69
N PRO A 229 10.58 3.01 19.69
CA PRO A 229 11.58 3.88 20.26
C PRO A 229 12.64 4.33 19.25
N ALA A 230 12.89 3.54 18.21
CA ALA A 230 13.78 3.93 17.13
C ALA A 230 13.35 5.24 16.47
N HIS A 231 12.06 5.59 16.60
CA HIS A 231 11.35 6.65 15.88
C HIS A 231 10.95 7.84 16.76
N LEU A 232 11.50 7.91 17.97
CA LEU A 232 11.34 9.03 18.88
C LEU A 232 12.62 9.87 18.89
N ASP A 233 12.47 11.19 19.02
CA ASP A 233 13.62 12.09 19.16
C ASP A 233 14.27 11.93 20.54
N ALA A 234 15.32 11.11 20.63
CA ALA A 234 16.06 10.90 21.87
C ALA A 234 16.72 12.18 22.42
N GLY A 235 16.85 13.25 21.60
CA GLY A 235 17.36 14.55 22.01
C GLY A 235 16.30 15.51 22.55
N ASN A 236 15.00 15.18 22.46
CA ASN A 236 13.94 16.07 22.92
C ASN A 236 14.05 16.31 24.44
N PRO A 237 14.24 17.57 24.88
CA PRO A 237 14.41 17.89 26.30
C PRO A 237 13.18 17.55 27.15
N GLU A 238 12.00 17.43 26.56
CA GLU A 238 10.74 17.09 27.23
C GLU A 238 10.70 15.62 27.70
N TYR A 239 11.53 14.74 27.12
CA TYR A 239 11.70 13.36 27.59
C TYR A 239 12.54 13.23 28.87
N GLY A 240 13.04 14.35 29.39
CA GLY A 240 13.81 14.41 30.62
C GLY A 240 15.26 13.93 30.48
N PRO A 241 16.02 13.88 31.60
CA PRO A 241 17.44 13.56 31.59
C PRO A 241 17.70 12.08 31.27
N LEU A 242 18.92 11.77 30.82
CA LEU A 242 19.36 10.39 30.59
C LEU A 242 19.45 9.59 31.91
N PRO A 243 19.02 8.31 31.93
CA PRO A 243 18.34 7.59 30.84
C PRO A 243 16.91 8.12 30.65
N ASN A 244 16.63 8.66 29.46
CA ASN A 244 15.38 9.36 29.17
C ASN A 244 14.28 8.37 28.73
N VAL A 245 13.11 8.88 28.34
CA VAL A 245 11.99 8.03 27.87
C VAL A 245 12.43 7.08 26.76
N VAL A 246 13.12 7.58 25.74
CA VAL A 246 13.53 6.80 24.57
C VAL A 246 14.53 5.71 24.97
N THR A 247 15.56 6.05 25.76
CA THR A 247 16.56 5.08 26.26
C THR A 247 15.89 3.92 26.99
N ARG A 248 14.93 4.23 27.89
CA ARG A 248 14.21 3.21 28.66
C ARG A 248 13.32 2.32 27.79
N LEU A 249 12.74 2.84 26.71
CA LEU A 249 11.92 2.03 25.81
C LEU A 249 12.76 1.10 24.93
N VAL A 250 13.95 1.55 24.48
CA VAL A 250 14.89 0.74 23.68
C VAL A 250 15.25 -0.56 24.40
N GLU A 251 15.44 -0.53 25.72
CA GLU A 251 15.73 -1.70 26.56
C GLU A 251 14.69 -2.82 26.43
N THR A 252 13.46 -2.49 26.05
CA THR A 252 12.35 -3.46 25.92
C THR A 252 11.78 -3.56 24.50
N GLY A 253 12.56 -3.17 23.48
CA GLY A 253 12.12 -3.16 22.08
C GLY A 253 11.55 -4.51 21.59
N ARG A 254 12.24 -5.62 21.86
CA ARG A 254 11.76 -6.97 21.49
C ARG A 254 10.51 -7.39 22.27
N PRO A 255 10.46 -7.30 23.61
CA PRO A 255 9.23 -7.52 24.38
C PRO A 255 8.03 -6.71 23.88
N ARG A 256 8.19 -5.40 23.60
CA ARG A 256 7.14 -4.54 23.04
C ARG A 256 6.61 -5.09 21.72
N VAL A 257 7.49 -5.43 20.79
CA VAL A 257 7.12 -5.99 19.47
C VAL A 257 6.35 -7.30 19.62
N LEU A 258 6.82 -8.20 20.49
CA LEU A 258 6.14 -9.48 20.75
C LEU A 258 4.75 -9.27 21.38
N LEU A 259 4.64 -8.33 22.34
CA LEU A 259 3.36 -7.97 22.93
C LEU A 259 2.40 -7.44 21.86
N LEU A 260 2.82 -6.46 21.06
CA LEU A 260 1.96 -5.87 20.03
C LEU A 260 1.53 -6.92 18.98
N ARG A 261 2.43 -7.81 18.58
CA ARG A 261 2.08 -8.95 17.71
C ARG A 261 1.01 -9.83 18.36
N SER A 262 1.17 -10.20 19.63
CA SER A 262 0.17 -10.99 20.35
C SER A 262 -1.17 -10.26 20.47
N LEU A 263 -1.19 -8.95 20.75
CA LEU A 263 -2.40 -8.14 20.80
C LEU A 263 -3.15 -8.12 19.45
N ILE A 264 -2.43 -7.92 18.34
CA ILE A 264 -3.01 -7.94 16.99
C ILE A 264 -3.50 -9.35 16.62
N SER A 265 -2.76 -10.40 17.01
CA SER A 265 -3.17 -11.79 16.83
C SER A 265 -4.45 -12.12 17.60
N LYS A 266 -4.61 -11.59 18.83
CA LYS A 266 -5.83 -11.75 19.63
C LYS A 266 -7.06 -11.11 19.00
N LEU A 267 -6.89 -10.07 18.19
CA LEU A 267 -7.96 -9.51 17.35
C LEU A 267 -8.30 -10.40 16.14
N GLY A 268 -7.53 -11.46 15.88
CA GLY A 268 -7.75 -12.42 14.80
C GLY A 268 -7.11 -12.02 13.47
N LEU A 269 -6.13 -11.11 13.47
CA LEU A 269 -5.42 -10.73 12.26
C LEU A 269 -4.24 -11.67 11.98
N LYS A 270 -4.03 -11.97 10.70
CA LYS A 270 -2.83 -12.67 10.21
C LYS A 270 -1.62 -11.74 10.27
N LEU A 271 -0.51 -12.24 10.80
CA LEU A 271 0.73 -11.48 10.95
C LEU A 271 1.77 -11.94 9.94
N ASN A 272 2.52 -10.98 9.41
CA ASN A 272 3.73 -11.23 8.65
C ASN A 272 4.69 -12.12 9.47
N PRO A 273 5.43 -13.05 8.85
CA PRO A 273 6.45 -13.85 9.53
C PRO A 273 7.45 -12.97 10.27
N MET A 274 7.90 -13.41 11.45
CA MET A 274 9.06 -12.76 12.06
C MET A 274 10.29 -13.14 11.24
N ASN A 275 10.92 -12.17 10.57
CA ASN A 275 12.28 -12.36 10.05
C ASN A 275 13.22 -12.45 11.26
N ILE A 276 13.40 -13.68 11.77
CA ILE A 276 14.47 -14.01 12.71
C ILE A 276 15.69 -14.35 11.86
N GLU A 277 16.29 -13.33 11.24
CA GLU A 277 17.73 -13.41 10.99
C GLU A 277 18.41 -13.15 12.34
N PRO A 278 19.30 -14.03 12.82
CA PRO A 278 20.09 -13.74 14.00
C PRO A 278 20.95 -12.52 13.68
N VAL A 279 20.78 -11.44 14.45
CA VAL A 279 21.72 -10.31 14.47
C VAL A 279 23.00 -10.81 15.14
N VAL A 280 23.78 -11.59 14.40
CA VAL A 280 25.12 -12.06 14.77
C VAL A 280 25.97 -11.94 13.51
N ALA A 281 26.40 -10.71 13.22
CA ALA A 281 27.65 -10.35 12.51
C ALA A 281 27.61 -8.92 11.91
N VAL A 282 27.39 -7.89 12.73
CA VAL A 282 27.84 -6.51 12.36
C VAL A 282 28.32 -5.70 13.58
N ALA A 283 28.53 -6.33 14.74
CA ALA A 283 28.84 -5.62 15.98
C ALA A 283 30.34 -5.41 16.25
N GLU A 284 31.25 -5.63 15.29
CA GLU A 284 32.69 -5.50 15.54
C GLU A 284 33.41 -4.36 14.80
N THR A 285 32.71 -3.46 14.10
CA THR A 285 33.36 -2.26 13.52
C THR A 285 32.59 -0.94 13.61
N ALA A 286 31.49 -0.86 14.36
CA ALA A 286 30.77 0.41 14.56
C ALA A 286 31.17 1.12 15.86
N THR A 287 32.45 1.49 15.98
CA THR A 287 32.87 2.60 16.86
C THR A 287 32.96 3.86 16.02
N THR A 288 31.83 4.56 15.84
CA THR A 288 31.78 5.98 15.52
C THR A 288 30.36 6.46 15.75
N ASN A 289 30.22 7.52 16.54
CA ASN A 289 29.02 8.34 16.63
C ASN A 289 28.55 8.72 15.21
N GLN A 290 27.54 8.04 14.67
CA GLN A 290 26.78 8.57 13.55
C GLN A 290 25.55 9.24 14.15
N GLU A 291 25.67 10.56 14.34
CA GLU A 291 24.50 11.42 14.44
C GLU A 291 23.58 11.11 13.25
N LEU A 292 22.28 10.97 13.54
CA LEU A 292 21.26 10.88 12.50
C LEU A 292 21.42 12.09 11.57
N PRO A 293 21.34 11.92 10.24
CA PRO A 293 21.37 13.05 9.32
C PRO A 293 20.24 14.03 9.66
N PRO A 294 20.46 15.33 9.46
CA PRO A 294 19.41 16.33 9.63
C PRO A 294 18.15 15.94 8.81
N GLY A 295 17.04 15.74 9.52
CA GLY A 295 15.74 15.43 8.92
C GLY A 295 15.38 13.95 8.75
N ALA A 296 16.14 13.00 9.29
CA ALA A 296 15.68 11.61 9.34
C ALA A 296 14.44 11.48 10.25
N ILE A 297 13.25 11.17 9.69
CA ILE A 297 12.05 10.80 10.45
C ILE A 297 12.13 9.31 10.69
N PRO A 298 12.44 8.85 11.89
CA PRO A 298 12.80 7.45 11.98
C PRO A 298 11.50 6.61 11.86
N GLY A 299 11.54 5.53 11.06
CA GLY A 299 10.55 4.45 11.02
C GLY A 299 9.63 4.29 9.85
N ILE A 300 9.61 5.25 8.94
CA ILE A 300 9.35 4.83 7.57
C ILE A 300 10.58 3.98 7.22
N PRO A 301 10.46 2.73 6.71
CA PRO A 301 11.65 2.07 6.17
C PRO A 301 12.28 3.10 5.24
N ASP A 302 13.52 3.49 5.53
CA ASP A 302 14.15 4.61 4.84
C ASP A 302 13.90 4.41 3.35
N LEU A 303 13.43 5.48 2.70
CA LEU A 303 13.34 5.43 1.24
C LEU A 303 14.72 4.95 0.77
N SER A 304 14.73 3.94 -0.07
CA SER A 304 15.99 3.49 -0.63
C SER A 304 16.46 4.53 -1.62
N ALA A 305 17.77 4.61 -1.81
CA ALA A 305 18.33 5.33 -2.95
C ALA A 305 17.72 4.84 -4.26
N LEU A 306 17.50 5.77 -5.19
CA LEU A 306 17.05 5.50 -6.55
C LEU A 306 18.29 5.30 -7.41
N TYR A 307 18.50 4.10 -7.94
CA TYR A 307 19.59 3.80 -8.85
C TYR A 307 19.13 3.96 -10.29
N LEU A 308 19.83 4.82 -11.04
CA LEU A 308 19.57 5.10 -12.43
C LEU A 308 20.67 4.51 -13.30
N ALA A 309 20.29 3.57 -14.18
CA ALA A 309 21.19 3.01 -15.17
C ALA A 309 20.48 2.83 -16.51
N SER A 310 21.24 2.48 -17.54
CA SER A 310 20.72 2.25 -18.90
C SER A 310 21.35 1.02 -19.53
N LEU A 311 20.71 0.52 -20.58
CA LEU A 311 21.18 -0.62 -21.38
C LEU A 311 22.58 -0.38 -21.95
N GLN A 312 22.87 0.87 -22.35
CA GLN A 312 24.18 1.31 -22.81
C GLN A 312 24.70 2.42 -21.89
N PRO A 313 25.92 2.34 -21.35
CA PRO A 313 26.50 3.36 -20.46
C PRO A 313 26.41 4.80 -20.99
N SER A 314 26.60 4.99 -22.31
CA SER A 314 26.51 6.32 -22.95
C SER A 314 25.15 6.99 -22.74
N TYR A 315 24.06 6.23 -22.71
CA TYR A 315 22.72 6.76 -22.52
C TYR A 315 22.51 7.32 -21.10
N THR A 316 23.17 6.75 -20.07
CA THR A 316 23.12 7.29 -18.71
C THR A 316 23.96 8.56 -18.63
N THR A 317 25.09 8.64 -19.34
CA THR A 317 25.92 9.85 -19.41
C THR A 317 25.15 11.03 -20.03
N GLU A 318 24.46 10.80 -21.15
CA GLU A 318 23.61 11.81 -21.80
C GLU A 318 22.47 12.28 -20.88
N LEU A 319 21.74 11.33 -20.27
CA LEU A 319 20.66 11.65 -19.34
C LEU A 319 21.18 12.39 -18.11
N THR A 320 22.34 12.01 -17.58
CA THR A 320 23.00 12.69 -16.46
C THR A 320 23.26 14.16 -16.77
N GLN A 321 23.72 14.47 -17.99
CA GLN A 321 23.94 15.86 -18.40
C GLN A 321 22.61 16.64 -18.46
N SER A 322 21.55 16.01 -18.99
CA SER A 322 20.20 16.58 -19.02
C SER A 322 19.67 16.86 -17.61
N LEU A 323 19.76 15.91 -16.69
CA LEU A 323 19.31 16.07 -15.30
C LEU A 323 20.13 17.13 -14.53
N LYS A 324 21.45 17.22 -14.78
CA LYS A 324 22.29 18.28 -14.21
C LYS A 324 21.89 19.68 -14.66
N SER A 325 21.33 19.82 -15.87
CA SER A 325 20.83 21.12 -16.34
C SER A 325 19.55 21.57 -15.63
N LEU A 326 18.79 20.62 -15.07
CA LEU A 326 17.59 20.87 -14.26
C LEU A 326 17.93 21.11 -12.78
N ALA A 327 19.05 20.57 -12.31
CA ALA A 327 19.46 20.65 -10.92
C ALA A 327 20.03 22.03 -10.55
N THR A 328 19.90 22.41 -9.27
CA THR A 328 20.62 23.56 -8.70
C THR A 328 22.14 23.30 -8.66
N PRO A 329 22.98 24.32 -8.40
CA PRO A 329 24.43 24.12 -8.25
C PRO A 329 24.81 23.08 -7.19
N GLU A 330 23.95 22.87 -6.17
CA GLU A 330 24.11 21.87 -5.12
C GLU A 330 23.68 20.45 -5.56
N GLY A 331 23.22 20.28 -6.81
CA GLY A 331 22.77 19.01 -7.36
C GLY A 331 21.35 18.62 -6.98
N LEU A 332 20.51 19.58 -6.56
CA LEU A 332 19.12 19.32 -6.18
C LEU A 332 18.16 19.61 -7.35
N ILE A 333 17.30 18.67 -7.70
CA ILE A 333 16.14 18.90 -8.56
C ILE A 333 14.94 19.13 -7.64
N LYS A 334 14.44 20.36 -7.60
CA LYS A 334 13.30 20.76 -6.76
C LYS A 334 12.01 20.78 -7.58
N GLU A 335 11.08 19.90 -7.25
CA GLU A 335 9.76 19.82 -7.87
C GLU A 335 8.66 20.21 -6.86
N PRO A 336 7.42 20.47 -7.31
CA PRO A 336 6.32 20.77 -6.40
C PRO A 336 6.06 19.64 -5.39
N ASN A 337 6.18 18.38 -5.80
CA ASN A 337 5.86 17.22 -4.97
C ASN A 337 7.09 16.64 -4.24
N ASP A 338 8.22 16.52 -4.94
CA ASP A 338 9.44 15.88 -4.42
C ASP A 338 10.69 16.75 -4.62
N THR A 339 11.75 16.45 -3.87
CA THR A 339 13.09 16.96 -4.15
C THR A 339 14.01 15.76 -4.41
N PHE A 340 14.85 15.82 -5.44
CA PHE A 340 15.81 14.77 -5.77
C PHE A 340 17.24 15.28 -5.65
N GLN A 341 18.09 14.59 -4.90
CA GLN A 341 19.52 14.87 -4.83
C GLN A 341 20.26 13.99 -5.85
N LEU A 342 20.93 14.61 -6.81
CA LEU A 342 21.79 13.88 -7.75
C LEU A 342 23.06 13.42 -7.05
N ILE A 343 23.40 12.14 -7.21
CA ILE A 343 24.62 11.52 -6.69
C ILE A 343 25.41 10.94 -7.87
N ALA A 344 26.67 11.35 -8.00
CA ALA A 344 27.45 11.13 -9.23
C ALA A 344 28.00 9.71 -9.43
N SER A 345 28.01 8.84 -8.41
CA SER A 345 28.46 7.44 -8.54
C SER A 345 28.10 6.59 -7.31
N PRO A 346 27.81 5.29 -7.46
CA PRO A 346 27.58 4.35 -6.35
C PRO A 346 28.85 4.02 -5.53
N GLN A 347 30.04 4.49 -5.94
CA GLN A 347 31.32 4.26 -5.24
C GLN A 347 31.49 5.10 -3.98
N HIS A 348 30.61 6.08 -3.75
CA HIS A 348 30.52 6.81 -2.50
C HIS A 348 29.42 6.21 -1.63
N THR A 349 29.66 6.08 -0.32
CA THR A 349 28.62 5.82 0.68
C THR A 349 27.42 6.70 0.36
N VAL A 350 26.32 6.09 -0.08
CA VAL A 350 25.12 6.84 -0.44
C VAL A 350 24.65 7.53 0.84
N PRO A 351 24.58 8.87 0.88
CA PRO A 351 24.12 9.58 2.07
C PRO A 351 22.71 9.08 2.40
N VAL A 352 22.42 8.85 3.68
CA VAL A 352 21.04 8.61 4.13
C VAL A 352 20.19 9.83 3.72
N HIS A 353 18.95 9.58 3.28
CA HIS A 353 18.04 10.62 2.81
C HIS A 353 17.90 11.75 3.85
N THR A 354 18.20 12.99 3.46
CA THR A 354 18.01 14.18 4.30
C THR A 354 16.60 14.75 4.10
N SER A 355 15.86 15.04 5.17
CA SER A 355 14.63 15.85 5.06
C SER A 355 15.00 17.31 5.17
N THR A 356 14.46 18.15 4.29
CA THR A 356 14.49 19.60 4.48
C THR A 356 13.11 20.07 4.91
N LEU A 357 13.03 20.59 6.13
CA LEU A 357 11.88 21.38 6.56
C LEU A 357 11.81 22.62 5.67
N SER A 358 10.71 22.83 4.95
CA SER A 358 10.49 24.07 4.19
C SER A 358 10.06 25.19 5.13
N GLU A 359 10.90 26.19 5.34
CA GLU A 359 10.62 27.41 6.13
C GLU A 359 9.69 28.43 5.45
N THR A 360 8.70 27.99 4.67
CA THR A 360 7.71 28.91 4.10
C THR A 360 6.38 28.76 4.83
N ALA A 361 6.16 29.69 5.76
CA ALA A 361 4.85 30.00 6.31
C ALA A 361 3.86 30.24 5.15
N GLU A 362 2.69 29.61 5.23
CA GLU A 362 1.48 29.77 4.39
C GLU A 362 1.01 28.56 3.55
N SER A 363 1.64 27.39 3.63
CA SER A 363 0.96 26.13 3.25
C SER A 363 1.17 25.04 4.30
N GLU A 364 0.10 24.34 4.66
CA GLU A 364 0.08 23.18 5.57
C GLU A 364 1.31 22.28 5.37
N GLY A 365 2.23 22.29 6.34
CA GLY A 365 3.54 21.65 6.23
C GLY A 365 3.45 20.12 6.14
N GLU A 366 3.61 19.59 4.93
CA GLU A 366 4.04 18.22 4.67
C GLU A 366 5.57 18.17 4.63
N GLU A 367 6.20 17.30 5.42
CA GLU A 367 7.64 17.01 5.30
C GLU A 367 7.94 16.43 3.90
N LYS A 368 8.80 17.12 3.14
CA LYS A 368 9.24 16.66 1.82
C LYS A 368 10.60 15.97 1.92
N PHE A 369 10.60 14.64 1.79
CA PHE A 369 11.84 13.85 1.77
C PHE A 369 12.68 14.15 0.52
N ILE A 370 13.98 14.44 0.70
CA ILE A 370 14.93 14.47 -0.42
C ILE A 370 15.22 13.04 -0.86
N LYS A 371 15.00 12.73 -2.13
CA LYS A 371 15.22 11.42 -2.74
C LYS A 371 16.58 11.39 -3.41
N ASN A 372 17.49 10.58 -2.88
CA ASN A 372 18.80 10.34 -3.48
C ASN A 372 18.66 9.61 -4.81
N LEU A 373 19.04 10.25 -5.91
CA LEU A 373 19.10 9.71 -7.26
C LEU A 373 20.56 9.44 -7.64
N VAL A 374 20.97 8.18 -7.48
CA VAL A 374 22.31 7.68 -7.81
C VAL A 374 22.39 7.41 -9.30
N LEU A 375 23.25 8.19 -9.97
CA LEU A 375 23.51 8.06 -11.39
C LEU A 375 24.62 7.01 -11.58
N CYS A 376 24.36 5.98 -12.39
CA CYS A 376 25.30 4.87 -12.62
C CYS A 376 25.82 4.90 -14.08
N PRO A 377 26.68 5.86 -14.45
CA PRO A 377 27.18 6.00 -15.82
C PRO A 377 28.10 4.86 -16.25
N GLU A 378 28.65 4.09 -15.31
CA GLU A 378 29.51 2.93 -15.58
C GLU A 378 28.71 1.65 -15.90
N GLY A 379 27.39 1.68 -15.76
CA GLY A 379 26.49 0.54 -15.99
C GLY A 379 25.60 0.24 -14.77
N ALA A 380 24.84 -0.84 -14.86
CA ALA A 380 23.95 -1.26 -13.78
C ALA A 380 24.71 -1.50 -12.46
N PRO A 381 24.18 -1.07 -11.30
CA PRO A 381 24.79 -1.33 -10.01
C PRO A 381 24.87 -2.84 -9.71
N PRO A 382 25.80 -3.28 -8.85
CA PRO A 382 25.84 -4.67 -8.41
C PRO A 382 24.56 -5.07 -7.67
N SER A 383 24.24 -6.37 -7.70
CA SER A 383 23.05 -6.92 -7.02
C SER A 383 23.07 -6.69 -5.52
N SER A 384 24.24 -6.49 -4.89
CA SER A 384 24.33 -6.13 -3.46
C SER A 384 23.66 -4.79 -3.13
N LEU A 385 23.56 -3.87 -4.08
CA LEU A 385 22.84 -2.59 -3.92
C LEU A 385 21.38 -2.65 -4.38
N THR A 386 21.02 -3.70 -5.14
CA THR A 386 19.68 -3.89 -5.71
C THR A 386 19.21 -5.35 -5.53
N PRO A 387 19.21 -5.89 -4.30
CA PRO A 387 19.08 -7.34 -4.06
C PRO A 387 17.72 -7.92 -4.46
N GLN A 388 16.69 -7.08 -4.52
CA GLN A 388 15.32 -7.47 -4.86
C GLN A 388 14.98 -7.30 -6.35
N PHE A 389 15.84 -6.64 -7.13
CA PHE A 389 15.67 -6.49 -8.58
C PHE A 389 17.04 -6.27 -9.25
N HIS A 390 17.53 -7.28 -9.95
CA HIS A 390 18.86 -7.24 -10.56
C HIS A 390 18.84 -6.47 -11.88
N MET A 391 19.17 -5.17 -11.83
CA MET A 391 19.14 -4.27 -12.99
C MET A 391 19.98 -4.79 -14.17
N LYS A 392 21.17 -5.37 -13.93
CA LYS A 392 21.99 -5.97 -14.99
C LYS A 392 21.26 -7.15 -15.67
N ALA A 393 20.67 -8.03 -14.87
CA ALA A 393 19.93 -9.17 -15.39
C ALA A 393 18.73 -8.68 -16.23
N PHE A 394 18.01 -7.65 -15.80
CA PHE A 394 16.96 -7.03 -16.60
C PHE A 394 17.48 -6.56 -17.98
N PHE A 395 18.58 -5.80 -18.03
CA PHE A 395 19.13 -5.34 -19.31
C PHE A 395 19.63 -6.48 -20.21
N ASP A 396 20.26 -7.50 -19.65
CA ASP A 396 20.68 -8.70 -20.39
C ASP A 396 19.47 -9.41 -21.03
N HIS A 397 18.37 -9.59 -20.26
CA HIS A 397 17.13 -10.19 -20.77
C HIS A 397 16.45 -9.30 -21.80
N LEU A 398 16.39 -7.99 -21.60
CA LEU A 398 15.82 -7.03 -22.55
C LEU A 398 16.53 -7.13 -23.91
N GLY A 399 17.87 -7.17 -23.91
CA GLY A 399 18.65 -7.38 -25.13
C GLY A 399 18.33 -8.71 -25.82
N HIS A 400 18.22 -9.79 -25.04
CA HIS A 400 17.90 -11.12 -25.57
C HIS A 400 16.50 -11.20 -26.20
N VAL A 401 15.47 -10.68 -25.53
CA VAL A 401 14.09 -10.69 -26.04
C VAL A 401 13.97 -9.85 -27.31
N ARG A 402 14.64 -8.69 -27.39
CA ARG A 402 14.70 -7.89 -28.62
C ARG A 402 15.36 -8.63 -29.77
N GLN A 403 16.46 -9.34 -29.52
CA GLN A 403 17.15 -10.14 -30.53
C GLN A 403 16.26 -11.28 -31.05
N GLN A 404 15.56 -11.98 -30.17
CA GLN A 404 14.61 -13.02 -30.57
C GLN A 404 13.48 -12.43 -31.43
N GLN A 405 12.89 -11.31 -31.02
CA GLN A 405 11.83 -10.64 -31.78
C GLN A 405 12.30 -10.26 -33.19
N GLN A 406 13.52 -9.76 -33.32
CA GLN A 406 14.11 -9.40 -34.61
C GLN A 406 14.28 -10.61 -35.53
N GLN A 407 14.68 -11.76 -34.99
CA GLN A 407 14.79 -13.02 -35.75
C GLN A 407 13.42 -13.56 -36.20
N LEU A 408 12.41 -13.48 -35.34
CA LEU A 408 11.03 -13.86 -35.67
C LEU A 408 10.44 -12.97 -36.77
N ALA A 409 10.67 -11.65 -36.71
CA ALA A 409 10.23 -10.70 -37.71
C ALA A 409 10.83 -10.98 -39.11
N THR A 410 12.10 -11.39 -39.19
CA THR A 410 12.74 -11.74 -40.48
C THR A 410 12.16 -12.99 -41.13
N ASN A 411 11.51 -13.87 -40.37
CA ASN A 411 10.96 -15.14 -40.85
C ASN A 411 9.44 -15.09 -41.15
N THR A 412 8.76 -13.99 -40.82
CA THR A 412 7.30 -13.90 -40.88
C THR A 412 6.88 -12.78 -41.84
N ALA A 413 6.15 -13.13 -42.92
CA ALA A 413 5.63 -12.15 -43.85
C ALA A 413 4.54 -11.28 -43.18
N GLY A 414 4.89 -10.07 -42.75
CA GLY A 414 3.94 -9.06 -42.26
C GLY A 414 4.29 -8.38 -40.94
N ALA A 415 5.26 -8.87 -40.17
CA ALA A 415 5.76 -8.18 -38.97
C ALA A 415 7.17 -7.65 -39.24
N GLY A 416 7.29 -6.35 -39.51
CA GLY A 416 8.60 -5.70 -39.65
C GLY A 416 9.37 -5.71 -38.32
N PRO A 417 10.72 -5.72 -38.33
CA PRO A 417 11.50 -5.62 -37.11
C PRO A 417 11.23 -4.29 -36.39
N LEU A 418 11.34 -4.29 -35.06
CA LEU A 418 11.34 -3.04 -34.29
C LEU A 418 12.53 -2.18 -34.71
N LEU A 419 12.26 -1.09 -35.43
CA LEU A 419 13.28 -0.14 -35.86
C LEU A 419 13.63 0.77 -34.68
N ASN A 420 14.86 0.65 -34.15
CA ASN A 420 15.39 1.43 -33.03
C ASN A 420 14.57 1.33 -31.73
N PRO A 421 14.51 0.15 -31.08
CA PRO A 421 13.74 -0.04 -29.85
C PRO A 421 14.27 0.84 -28.70
N CYS A 422 13.36 1.52 -28.02
CA CYS A 422 13.63 2.51 -27.00
C CYS A 422 13.00 2.18 -25.63
N PHE A 423 11.95 1.36 -25.57
CA PHE A 423 11.26 1.06 -24.30
C PHE A 423 12.13 0.20 -23.38
N GLY A 424 12.42 0.72 -22.19
CA GLY A 424 13.30 0.06 -21.21
C GLY A 424 14.79 0.36 -21.36
N ASN A 425 15.19 1.27 -22.25
CA ASN A 425 16.61 1.63 -22.39
C ASN A 425 17.19 2.31 -21.14
N TRP A 426 16.34 2.93 -20.32
CA TRP A 426 16.69 3.52 -19.02
C TRP A 426 15.80 2.93 -17.93
N LEU A 427 16.41 2.61 -16.81
CA LEU A 427 15.74 2.10 -15.63
C LEU A 427 16.19 2.90 -14.40
N MET A 428 15.22 3.45 -13.68
CA MET A 428 15.37 3.94 -12.32
C MET A 428 14.74 2.95 -11.35
N TYR A 429 15.49 2.43 -10.40
CA TYR A 429 15.00 1.44 -9.43
C TYR A 429 15.27 1.88 -7.99
N GLY A 430 14.28 1.71 -7.13
CA GLY A 430 14.43 1.79 -5.68
C GLY A 430 13.75 0.60 -5.00
N GLU A 431 14.37 0.05 -3.97
CA GLU A 431 13.78 -1.05 -3.19
C GLU A 431 12.53 -0.61 -2.44
N VAL A 432 12.58 0.53 -1.75
CA VAL A 432 11.46 1.12 -1.02
C VAL A 432 11.29 2.56 -1.50
N VAL A 433 10.17 2.84 -2.17
CA VAL A 433 9.86 4.18 -2.69
C VAL A 433 8.47 4.63 -2.24
N THR A 434 8.15 5.91 -2.40
CA THR A 434 6.78 6.42 -2.17
C THR A 434 5.80 5.81 -3.17
N SER A 435 5.91 6.20 -4.44
CA SER A 435 5.21 5.58 -5.57
C SER A 435 5.95 5.86 -6.87
N THR A 436 6.16 4.83 -7.70
CA THR A 436 6.79 4.98 -9.03
C THR A 436 5.96 5.91 -9.92
N GLN A 437 4.63 5.87 -9.80
CA GLN A 437 3.72 6.74 -10.53
C GLN A 437 3.87 8.20 -10.08
N THR A 438 3.82 8.44 -8.77
CA THR A 438 3.83 9.80 -8.20
C THR A 438 5.18 10.49 -8.39
N MET A 439 6.27 9.74 -8.27
CA MET A 439 7.63 10.26 -8.54
C MET A 439 7.81 10.74 -9.98
N LEU A 440 6.95 10.32 -10.93
CA LEU A 440 6.97 10.78 -12.31
C LEU A 440 5.84 11.79 -12.61
N ASP A 441 4.58 11.47 -12.30
CA ASP A 441 3.41 12.25 -12.75
C ASP A 441 3.21 13.58 -12.01
N LYS A 442 3.71 13.72 -10.77
CA LYS A 442 3.68 14.95 -9.96
C LYS A 442 4.97 15.77 -10.02
N ASN A 443 5.98 15.29 -10.74
CA ASN A 443 7.28 15.94 -10.89
C ASN A 443 7.52 16.24 -12.38
N PHE A 444 6.72 17.17 -12.90
CA PHE A 444 6.58 17.37 -14.34
C PHE A 444 7.87 17.86 -15.01
N ALA A 445 8.65 18.75 -14.39
CA ALA A 445 9.85 19.26 -15.04
C ALA A 445 10.92 18.17 -15.16
N LEU A 446 11.08 17.33 -14.13
CA LEU A 446 11.90 16.11 -14.16
C LEU A 446 11.40 15.18 -15.27
N CYS A 447 10.09 14.88 -15.29
CA CYS A 447 9.50 13.99 -16.27
C CYS A 447 9.70 14.47 -17.71
N GLN A 448 9.72 15.78 -17.96
CA GLN A 448 10.02 16.36 -19.28
C GLN A 448 11.46 16.13 -19.75
N HIS A 449 12.41 15.90 -18.84
CA HIS A 449 13.80 15.56 -19.17
C HIS A 449 14.01 14.06 -19.32
N LEU A 450 13.04 13.22 -18.95
CA LEU A 450 13.13 11.79 -19.11
C LEU A 450 12.86 11.36 -20.57
N PRO A 451 13.68 10.44 -21.12
CA PRO A 451 13.50 9.94 -22.48
C PRO A 451 12.20 9.16 -22.67
N ASN A 452 11.74 9.07 -23.93
CA ASN A 452 10.64 8.18 -24.28
C ASN A 452 11.01 6.72 -23.97
N GLY A 453 10.12 5.98 -23.31
CA GLY A 453 10.37 4.60 -22.89
C GLY A 453 11.18 4.46 -21.59
N PHE A 454 11.41 5.54 -20.85
CA PHE A 454 12.03 5.51 -19.52
C PHE A 454 11.17 4.73 -18.52
N VAL A 455 11.78 3.86 -17.71
CA VAL A 455 11.07 3.04 -16.72
C VAL A 455 11.53 3.36 -15.30
N CYS A 456 10.59 3.53 -14.38
CA CYS A 456 10.80 3.59 -12.94
C CYS A 456 10.18 2.34 -12.29
N ASN A 457 10.98 1.50 -11.64
CA ASN A 457 10.53 0.28 -10.98
C ASN A 457 10.76 0.35 -9.46
N ALA A 458 9.96 -0.38 -8.69
CA ALA A 458 10.21 -0.55 -7.26
C ALA A 458 9.85 -1.95 -6.76
N THR A 459 10.47 -2.35 -5.65
CA THR A 459 10.09 -3.58 -4.94
C THR A 459 8.89 -3.33 -4.04
N THR A 460 8.93 -2.23 -3.27
CA THR A 460 7.86 -1.82 -2.36
C THR A 460 7.50 -0.36 -2.59
N GLN A 461 6.20 -0.07 -2.70
CA GLN A 461 5.66 1.28 -2.68
C GLN A 461 4.92 1.52 -1.36
N ILE A 462 5.34 2.50 -0.56
CA ILE A 462 4.68 2.84 0.72
C ILE A 462 3.41 3.69 0.52
N ALA A 463 3.18 4.17 -0.69
CA ALA A 463 2.02 4.97 -1.11
C ALA A 463 1.59 4.60 -2.55
N GLY A 464 1.58 3.31 -2.89
CA GLY A 464 1.17 2.81 -4.21
C GLY A 464 -0.24 3.25 -4.58
N ARG A 465 -0.44 3.74 -5.81
CA ARG A 465 -1.70 4.31 -6.29
C ARG A 465 -2.37 3.45 -7.36
N GLY A 466 -3.69 3.28 -7.23
CA GLY A 466 -4.57 2.81 -8.28
C GLY A 466 -5.42 3.94 -8.87
N ARG A 467 -6.45 3.58 -9.64
CA ARG A 467 -7.39 4.56 -10.22
C ARG A 467 -8.33 5.13 -9.16
N GLY A 468 -8.63 6.43 -9.25
CA GLY A 468 -9.49 7.13 -8.30
C GLY A 468 -8.84 7.21 -6.92
N ARG A 469 -9.58 6.79 -5.88
CA ARG A 469 -9.08 6.72 -4.49
C ARG A 469 -8.47 5.36 -4.12
N ASN A 470 -8.41 4.41 -5.07
CA ASN A 470 -7.87 3.08 -4.79
C ASN A 470 -6.36 3.12 -4.58
N SER A 471 -5.87 2.34 -3.62
CA SER A 471 -4.45 2.06 -3.42
C SER A 471 -4.03 0.81 -4.21
N TRP A 472 -2.75 0.74 -4.57
CA TRP A 472 -2.14 -0.49 -5.08
C TRP A 472 -1.30 -1.11 -3.96
N ILE A 473 -1.60 -2.37 -3.62
CA ILE A 473 -0.84 -3.12 -2.62
C ILE A 473 0.41 -3.71 -3.28
N SER A 474 1.54 -3.56 -2.62
CA SER A 474 2.86 -3.88 -3.14
C SER A 474 3.52 -5.02 -2.35
N PRO A 475 2.94 -6.24 -2.27
CA PRO A 475 3.60 -7.32 -1.57
C PRO A 475 4.92 -7.70 -2.29
N PRO A 476 5.92 -8.22 -1.55
CA PRO A 476 7.17 -8.68 -2.16
C PRO A 476 6.90 -9.68 -3.30
N GLY A 477 7.56 -9.46 -4.44
CA GLY A 477 7.40 -10.28 -5.65
C GLY A 477 6.41 -9.74 -6.69
N CYS A 478 5.69 -8.65 -6.42
CA CYS A 478 4.97 -7.92 -7.45
C CYS A 478 5.95 -7.16 -8.38
N LEU A 479 5.66 -7.16 -9.68
CA LEU A 479 6.30 -6.25 -10.64
C LEU A 479 5.47 -4.97 -10.71
N GLN A 480 6.07 -3.84 -10.33
CA GLN A 480 5.35 -2.58 -10.19
C GLN A 480 6.22 -1.43 -10.70
N PHE A 481 5.90 -0.98 -11.91
CA PHE A 481 6.70 0.00 -12.63
C PHE A 481 5.82 1.11 -13.20
N SER A 482 6.44 2.25 -13.45
CA SER A 482 5.86 3.34 -14.23
C SER A 482 6.75 3.66 -15.42
N MET A 483 6.17 3.95 -16.58
CA MET A 483 6.89 4.24 -17.82
C MET A 483 6.49 5.60 -18.38
N VAL A 484 7.48 6.37 -18.84
CA VAL A 484 7.25 7.61 -19.59
C VAL A 484 7.05 7.30 -21.07
N LEU A 485 5.93 7.76 -21.63
CA LEU A 485 5.61 7.61 -23.05
C LEU A 485 5.24 8.97 -23.66
N ARG A 486 5.91 9.34 -24.74
CA ARG A 486 5.61 10.53 -25.54
C ARG A 486 4.71 10.14 -26.70
N HIS A 487 3.47 10.60 -26.65
CA HIS A 487 2.44 10.24 -27.63
C HIS A 487 2.10 11.44 -28.53
N PRO A 488 2.24 11.32 -29.86
CA PRO A 488 2.07 12.44 -30.79
C PRO A 488 0.59 12.82 -30.95
N VAL A 489 0.27 14.12 -30.77
CA VAL A 489 -1.11 14.63 -30.89
C VAL A 489 -1.66 14.48 -32.32
N GLN A 490 -0.79 14.41 -33.31
CA GLN A 490 -1.16 14.28 -34.72
C GLN A 490 -1.65 12.86 -35.07
N ALA A 491 -1.41 11.86 -34.23
CA ALA A 491 -1.86 10.49 -34.45
C ALA A 491 -3.35 10.31 -34.10
N ARG A 492 -4.22 11.02 -34.85
CA ARG A 492 -5.68 11.08 -34.59
C ARG A 492 -6.37 9.72 -34.65
N HIS A 493 -5.87 8.79 -35.47
CA HIS A 493 -6.35 7.40 -35.54
C HIS A 493 -5.92 6.54 -34.35
N ALA A 494 -4.94 7.01 -33.58
CA ALA A 494 -4.32 6.27 -32.50
C ALA A 494 -4.52 7.00 -31.17
N SER A 495 -5.78 7.15 -30.73
CA SER A 495 -6.13 7.87 -29.49
C SER A 495 -5.35 7.39 -28.26
N ALA A 496 -4.77 8.33 -27.52
CA ALA A 496 -4.01 8.07 -26.28
C ALA A 496 -4.78 7.24 -25.24
N VAL A 497 -6.11 7.25 -25.27
CA VAL A 497 -6.97 6.44 -24.37
C VAL A 497 -6.67 4.94 -24.52
N PHE A 498 -6.26 4.48 -25.69
CA PHE A 498 -5.93 3.07 -25.93
C PHE A 498 -4.61 2.63 -25.29
N VAL A 499 -3.75 3.55 -24.85
CA VAL A 499 -2.47 3.17 -24.22
C VAL A 499 -2.68 2.25 -23.01
N GLN A 500 -3.70 2.49 -22.18
CA GLN A 500 -4.02 1.59 -21.06
C GLN A 500 -4.43 0.17 -21.52
N TYR A 501 -5.08 0.05 -22.69
CA TYR A 501 -5.50 -1.22 -23.28
C TYR A 501 -4.28 -1.97 -23.81
N LEU A 502 -3.39 -1.26 -24.50
CA LEU A 502 -2.13 -1.79 -25.03
C LEU A 502 -1.25 -2.32 -23.90
N VAL A 503 -1.12 -1.59 -22.80
CA VAL A 503 -0.30 -2.00 -21.65
C VAL A 503 -0.89 -3.26 -21.00
N ALA A 504 -2.19 -3.28 -20.72
CA ALA A 504 -2.83 -4.44 -20.13
C ALA A 504 -2.72 -5.67 -21.06
N LEU A 505 -2.95 -5.48 -22.36
CA LEU A 505 -2.81 -6.54 -23.36
C LEU A 505 -1.36 -7.02 -23.49
N ALA A 506 -0.39 -6.11 -23.48
CA ALA A 506 1.03 -6.44 -23.55
C ALA A 506 1.47 -7.29 -22.38
N VAL A 507 0.93 -7.09 -21.17
CA VAL A 507 1.21 -7.95 -20.01
C VAL A 507 0.67 -9.37 -20.19
N VAL A 508 -0.52 -9.52 -20.78
CA VAL A 508 -1.08 -10.84 -21.06
C VAL A 508 -0.31 -11.54 -22.17
N GLU A 509 -0.05 -10.83 -23.27
CA GLU A 509 0.61 -11.39 -24.45
C GLU A 509 2.11 -11.56 -24.26
N SER A 510 2.77 -10.84 -23.35
CA SER A 510 4.18 -11.08 -23.01
C SER A 510 4.40 -12.48 -22.43
N VAL A 511 3.36 -13.08 -21.85
CA VAL A 511 3.34 -14.47 -21.38
C VAL A 511 2.72 -15.36 -22.45
N CYS A 512 1.49 -15.08 -22.87
CA CYS A 512 0.70 -16.04 -23.64
C CYS A 512 1.08 -16.11 -25.13
N SER A 513 1.97 -15.24 -25.63
CA SER A 513 2.53 -15.38 -26.98
C SER A 513 3.82 -16.21 -26.99
N LEU A 514 4.31 -16.67 -25.84
CA LEU A 514 5.48 -17.53 -25.77
C LEU A 514 5.11 -18.98 -26.12
N PRO A 515 5.99 -19.70 -26.83
CA PRO A 515 5.74 -21.11 -27.16
C PRO A 515 5.42 -21.96 -25.93
N GLY A 516 4.25 -22.59 -25.94
CA GLY A 516 3.76 -23.46 -24.87
C GLY A 516 2.88 -22.77 -23.81
N TYR A 517 2.87 -21.44 -23.75
CA TYR A 517 2.11 -20.63 -22.78
C TYR A 517 0.76 -20.14 -23.31
N GLU A 518 0.37 -20.51 -24.53
CA GLU A 518 -0.79 -19.97 -25.24
C GLU A 518 -2.10 -20.11 -24.46
N ASP A 519 -2.22 -21.22 -23.74
CA ASP A 519 -3.37 -21.65 -22.96
C ASP A 519 -3.28 -21.26 -21.46
N VAL A 520 -2.26 -20.51 -21.04
CA VAL A 520 -2.21 -19.98 -19.68
C VAL A 520 -3.41 -19.04 -19.50
N PRO A 521 -4.25 -19.21 -18.47
CA PRO A 521 -5.57 -18.57 -18.42
C PRO A 521 -5.51 -17.13 -17.91
N LEU A 522 -4.71 -16.29 -18.57
CA LEU A 522 -4.66 -14.84 -18.36
C LEU A 522 -5.71 -14.14 -19.22
N ARG A 523 -6.34 -13.12 -18.66
CA ARG A 523 -7.52 -12.45 -19.22
C ARG A 523 -7.52 -10.95 -18.93
N LEU A 524 -8.31 -10.21 -19.71
CA LEU A 524 -8.48 -8.76 -19.60
C LEU A 524 -9.90 -8.43 -19.15
N LYS A 525 -9.98 -7.63 -18.09
CA LYS A 525 -11.20 -6.95 -17.68
C LYS A 525 -11.11 -5.49 -18.11
N TRP A 526 -12.06 -5.07 -18.95
CA TRP A 526 -12.24 -3.67 -19.32
C TRP A 526 -12.27 -2.71 -18.11
N PRO A 527 -11.64 -1.53 -18.23
CA PRO A 527 -10.85 -1.09 -19.38
C PRO A 527 -9.41 -1.58 -19.36
N ASN A 528 -8.87 -1.94 -18.19
CA ASN A 528 -7.43 -1.98 -17.99
C ASN A 528 -6.93 -2.86 -16.83
N ASP A 529 -7.77 -3.79 -16.36
CA ASP A 529 -7.40 -4.74 -15.32
C ASP A 529 -7.00 -6.10 -15.90
N ILE A 530 -6.06 -6.77 -15.25
CA ILE A 530 -5.55 -8.08 -15.65
C ILE A 530 -6.06 -9.12 -14.64
N TYR A 531 -6.63 -10.20 -15.16
CA TYR A 531 -7.25 -11.27 -14.38
C TYR A 531 -6.68 -12.63 -14.77
N ALA A 532 -6.84 -13.61 -13.88
CA ALA A 532 -6.57 -15.00 -14.16
C ALA A 532 -7.70 -15.90 -13.64
N GLU A 533 -7.85 -17.07 -14.26
CA GLU A 533 -8.68 -18.16 -13.75
C GLU A 533 -7.85 -18.95 -12.72
N ALA A 534 -8.08 -18.68 -11.43
CA ALA A 534 -7.37 -19.36 -10.35
C ALA A 534 -8.17 -20.58 -9.84
N PRO A 535 -7.49 -21.67 -9.45
CA PRO A 535 -8.15 -22.76 -8.73
C PRO A 535 -8.68 -22.25 -7.38
N GLY A 536 -9.83 -22.77 -6.94
CA GLY A 536 -10.39 -22.50 -5.62
C GLY A 536 -9.66 -23.24 -4.50
N LEU A 537 -8.35 -23.04 -4.35
CA LEU A 537 -7.53 -23.72 -3.34
C LEU A 537 -6.83 -22.68 -2.44
N GLU A 538 -7.14 -22.73 -1.15
CA GLU A 538 -6.32 -22.15 -0.09
C GLU A 538 -5.12 -23.08 0.13
N GLU A 539 -3.90 -22.58 -0.06
CA GLU A 539 -2.69 -23.29 0.38
C GLU A 539 -2.38 -22.83 1.82
N ASP A 540 -2.41 -23.76 2.76
CA ASP A 540 -1.99 -23.51 4.14
C ASP A 540 -0.46 -23.39 4.22
N ASP A 541 0.03 -22.44 5.02
CA ASP A 541 1.45 -22.03 5.14
C ASP A 541 2.44 -23.15 5.54
N ASN A 542 1.96 -24.35 5.86
CA ASN A 542 2.79 -25.49 6.25
C ASN A 542 3.09 -26.49 5.12
N GLY A 543 2.64 -26.23 3.89
CA GLY A 543 2.85 -27.17 2.76
C GLY A 543 2.14 -28.52 2.92
N ASN A 544 1.31 -28.66 3.96
CA ASN A 544 0.46 -29.83 4.16
C ASN A 544 -0.78 -29.68 3.30
N GLN A 545 -0.84 -30.45 2.21
CA GLN A 545 -2.09 -30.68 1.50
C GLN A 545 -2.95 -31.59 2.37
N GLU A 546 -3.81 -31.01 3.21
CA GLU A 546 -5.00 -31.75 3.59
C GLU A 546 -5.83 -31.90 2.32
N ALA A 547 -5.75 -33.08 1.71
CA ALA A 547 -6.63 -33.55 0.66
C ALA A 547 -8.04 -33.72 1.24
N GLN A 548 -8.69 -32.63 1.65
CA GLN A 548 -10.11 -32.62 1.86
C GLN A 548 -10.77 -32.60 0.49
N GLN A 549 -11.57 -33.63 0.23
CA GLN A 549 -12.43 -33.81 -0.93
C GLN A 549 -13.45 -32.66 -1.02
N GLN A 550 -13.01 -31.46 -1.37
CA GLN A 550 -13.90 -30.36 -1.70
C GLN A 550 -14.25 -30.46 -3.18
N GLN A 551 -15.52 -30.79 -3.40
CA GLN A 551 -16.20 -30.83 -4.67
C GLN A 551 -15.81 -29.63 -5.55
N GLN A 552 -15.44 -29.94 -6.80
CA GLN A 552 -15.38 -29.09 -8.00
C GLN A 552 -15.96 -27.67 -7.82
N GLN A 553 -15.23 -26.77 -7.13
CA GLN A 553 -15.54 -25.36 -7.24
C GLN A 553 -15.01 -24.89 -8.60
N PRO A 554 -15.85 -24.21 -9.42
CA PRO A 554 -15.39 -23.67 -10.69
C PRO A 554 -14.22 -22.69 -10.46
N PRO A 555 -13.25 -22.62 -11.37
CA PRO A 555 -12.13 -21.70 -11.25
C PRO A 555 -12.63 -20.26 -11.05
N LYS A 556 -12.06 -19.57 -10.06
CA LYS A 556 -12.46 -18.21 -9.69
C LYS A 556 -11.66 -17.20 -10.50
N MET A 557 -12.34 -16.23 -11.09
CA MET A 557 -11.68 -15.09 -11.71
C MET A 557 -11.09 -14.17 -10.62
N VAL A 558 -9.78 -14.05 -10.60
CA VAL A 558 -9.04 -13.21 -9.64
C VAL A 558 -8.28 -12.10 -10.35
N LYS A 559 -8.31 -10.90 -9.79
CA LYS A 559 -7.51 -9.78 -10.29
C LYS A 559 -6.05 -10.01 -9.89
N ILE A 560 -5.15 -9.96 -10.87
CA ILE A 560 -3.71 -10.13 -10.65
C ILE A 560 -2.90 -8.90 -11.06
N GLY A 561 -3.53 -7.92 -11.71
CA GLY A 561 -2.85 -6.72 -12.19
C GLY A 561 -3.78 -5.59 -12.55
N GLY A 562 -3.21 -4.40 -12.74
CA GLY A 562 -3.94 -3.22 -13.19
C GLY A 562 -3.01 -2.16 -13.75
N VAL A 563 -3.58 -1.33 -14.61
CA VAL A 563 -2.89 -0.20 -15.26
C VAL A 563 -3.48 1.12 -14.79
N LEU A 564 -2.63 2.14 -14.69
CA LEU A 564 -2.99 3.53 -14.45
C LEU A 564 -2.25 4.39 -15.48
N VAL A 565 -2.93 5.31 -16.15
CA VAL A 565 -2.29 6.21 -17.11
C VAL A 565 -2.66 7.64 -16.75
N ASN A 566 -1.66 8.47 -16.52
CA ASN A 566 -1.81 9.91 -16.34
C ASN A 566 -1.24 10.62 -17.56
N SER A 567 -1.96 11.61 -18.07
CA SER A 567 -1.53 12.41 -19.22
C SER A 567 -1.28 13.86 -18.82
N ASN A 568 -0.12 14.38 -19.16
CA ASN A 568 0.17 15.80 -19.18
C ASN A 568 0.31 16.26 -20.63
N PHE A 569 -0.19 17.45 -20.95
CA PHE A 569 -0.10 18.01 -22.29
C PHE A 569 1.06 19.01 -22.36
N SER A 570 1.98 18.84 -23.32
CA SER A 570 3.14 19.71 -23.49
C SER A 570 3.35 20.03 -24.97
N GLY A 571 2.94 21.22 -25.39
CA GLY A 571 3.15 21.70 -26.76
C GLY A 571 2.39 20.88 -27.81
N SER A 572 3.10 19.96 -28.49
CA SER A 572 2.59 19.14 -29.61
C SER A 572 2.48 17.64 -29.30
N GLU A 573 2.73 17.23 -28.05
CA GLU A 573 2.67 15.83 -27.61
C GLU A 573 1.95 15.67 -26.26
N PHE A 574 1.38 14.49 -26.06
CA PHE A 574 0.94 14.02 -24.75
C PHE A 574 2.10 13.30 -24.06
N LEU A 575 2.53 13.82 -22.91
CA LEU A 575 3.45 13.14 -22.02
C LEU A 575 2.63 12.24 -21.08
N LEU A 576 2.67 10.94 -21.35
CA LEU A 576 1.95 9.92 -20.59
C LEU A 576 2.88 9.27 -19.56
N VAL A 577 2.40 9.15 -18.33
CA VAL A 577 3.03 8.33 -17.28
C VAL A 577 2.13 7.12 -17.04
N ILE A 578 2.65 5.95 -17.43
CA ILE A 578 1.94 4.67 -17.43
C ILE A 578 2.40 3.85 -16.23
N GLY A 579 1.58 3.74 -15.20
CA GLY A 579 1.78 2.84 -14.08
C GLY A 579 1.19 1.46 -14.37
N CYS A 580 1.96 0.41 -14.11
CA CYS A 580 1.52 -0.97 -14.24
C CYS A 580 1.98 -1.78 -13.01
N GLY A 581 1.00 -2.35 -12.32
CA GLY A 581 1.23 -3.30 -11.23
C GLY A 581 0.73 -4.68 -11.61
N VAL A 582 1.57 -5.70 -11.47
CA VAL A 582 1.20 -7.10 -11.66
C VAL A 582 1.84 -7.99 -10.60
N ASN A 583 1.05 -8.95 -10.13
CA ASN A 583 1.49 -10.00 -9.23
C ASN A 583 2.30 -11.04 -10.01
N THR A 584 3.61 -11.08 -9.82
CA THR A 584 4.53 -11.91 -10.63
C THR A 584 4.97 -13.16 -9.89
N THR A 585 5.72 -12.97 -8.80
CA THR A 585 6.33 -14.05 -8.01
C THR A 585 5.78 -14.12 -6.58
N ASN A 586 5.00 -13.11 -6.17
CA ASN A 586 4.47 -12.98 -4.82
C ASN A 586 3.70 -14.24 -4.38
N PRO A 587 3.87 -14.66 -3.12
CA PRO A 587 3.14 -15.79 -2.53
C PRO A 587 1.72 -15.37 -2.11
N ASN A 588 1.04 -16.27 -1.40
CA ASN A 588 -0.25 -16.00 -0.75
C ASN A 588 -0.20 -14.71 0.10
N PRO A 589 -1.32 -13.97 0.25
CA PRO A 589 -2.69 -14.34 -0.14
C PRO A 589 -3.10 -13.90 -1.55
N THR A 590 -2.19 -13.33 -2.35
CA THR A 590 -2.51 -12.82 -3.69
C THR A 590 -2.09 -13.81 -4.77
N THR A 591 -2.92 -13.99 -5.79
CA THR A 591 -2.58 -14.85 -6.92
C THR A 591 -1.60 -14.15 -7.85
N SER A 592 -0.51 -14.84 -8.20
CA SER A 592 0.53 -14.35 -9.10
C SER A 592 0.60 -15.12 -10.41
N ILE A 593 1.22 -14.56 -11.45
CA ILE A 593 1.42 -15.22 -12.74
C ILE A 593 2.13 -16.57 -12.55
N ASN A 594 3.16 -16.62 -11.69
CA ASN A 594 3.85 -17.88 -11.40
C ASN A 594 2.96 -18.90 -10.70
N HIS A 595 2.04 -18.48 -9.83
CA HIS A 595 1.04 -19.39 -9.26
C HIS A 595 0.16 -20.01 -10.36
N ILE A 596 -0.30 -19.19 -11.31
CA ILE A 596 -1.11 -19.66 -12.44
C ILE A 596 -0.33 -20.61 -13.35
N ILE A 597 0.95 -20.32 -13.63
CA ILE A 597 1.80 -21.21 -14.45
C ILE A 597 2.03 -22.56 -13.75
N ARG A 598 2.32 -22.56 -12.44
CA ARG A 598 2.46 -23.81 -11.66
C ARG A 598 1.19 -24.65 -11.73
N TYR A 599 0.03 -24.02 -11.57
CA TYR A 599 -1.25 -24.70 -11.69
C TYR A 599 -1.48 -25.23 -13.11
N HIS A 600 -1.22 -24.41 -14.14
CA HIS A 600 -1.34 -24.82 -15.53
C HIS A 600 -0.45 -26.02 -15.86
N ASN A 601 0.81 -26.02 -15.41
CA ASN A 601 1.74 -27.14 -15.53
C ASN A 601 1.16 -28.41 -14.87
N LYS A 602 0.62 -28.28 -13.66
CA LYS A 602 0.01 -29.41 -12.93
C LYS A 602 -1.19 -30.01 -13.68
N VAL A 603 -2.06 -29.18 -14.23
CA VAL A 603 -3.29 -29.64 -14.91
C VAL A 603 -3.00 -30.21 -16.30
N THR A 604 -2.08 -29.60 -17.04
CA THR A 604 -1.80 -29.97 -18.44
C THR A 604 -0.65 -30.98 -18.60
N GLY A 605 0.14 -31.22 -17.54
CA GLY A 605 1.36 -32.00 -17.61
C GLY A 605 2.52 -31.28 -18.33
N LYS A 606 2.38 -29.99 -18.66
CA LYS A 606 3.47 -29.17 -19.21
C LYS A 606 4.51 -28.83 -18.12
N ASN A 607 5.70 -28.42 -18.55
CA ASN A 607 6.77 -27.93 -17.68
C ASN A 607 7.26 -26.54 -18.14
N LEU A 608 6.35 -25.58 -18.12
CA LEU A 608 6.63 -24.20 -18.46
C LEU A 608 7.51 -23.56 -17.37
N GLY A 609 8.48 -22.75 -17.80
CA GLY A 609 9.34 -21.96 -16.92
C GLY A 609 8.55 -20.88 -16.16
N LEU A 610 9.10 -20.47 -15.02
CA LEU A 610 8.55 -19.38 -14.22
C LEU A 610 9.26 -18.05 -14.55
N PHE A 611 8.56 -16.95 -14.32
CA PHE A 611 9.13 -15.62 -14.51
C PHE A 611 9.75 -15.08 -13.22
N THR A 612 10.81 -14.31 -13.39
CA THR A 612 11.25 -13.30 -12.42
C THR A 612 10.62 -11.94 -12.77
N GLN A 613 10.75 -10.94 -11.89
CA GLN A 613 10.29 -9.58 -12.21
C GLN A 613 11.07 -8.98 -13.39
N GLU A 614 12.38 -9.22 -13.46
CA GLU A 614 13.27 -8.74 -14.53
C GLU A 614 12.88 -9.33 -15.89
N THR A 615 12.70 -10.65 -15.95
CA THR A 615 12.34 -11.36 -17.19
C THR A 615 10.96 -10.92 -17.66
N LEU A 616 9.97 -10.88 -16.77
CA LEU A 616 8.63 -10.44 -17.13
C LEU A 616 8.61 -8.98 -17.62
N LEU A 617 9.32 -8.06 -16.93
CA LEU A 617 9.39 -6.66 -17.36
C LEU A 617 10.00 -6.52 -18.76
N ALA A 618 11.08 -7.25 -19.04
CA ALA A 618 11.70 -7.26 -20.37
C ALA A 618 10.71 -7.73 -21.46
N HIS A 619 9.98 -8.83 -21.22
CA HIS A 619 8.98 -9.32 -22.17
C HIS A 619 7.81 -8.34 -22.35
N ILE A 620 7.33 -7.70 -21.25
CA ILE A 620 6.27 -6.69 -21.31
C ILE A 620 6.69 -5.51 -22.17
N LEU A 621 7.88 -4.93 -21.94
CA LEU A 621 8.31 -3.72 -22.62
C LEU A 621 8.50 -3.95 -24.12
N VAL A 622 9.08 -5.09 -24.52
CA VAL A 622 9.23 -5.45 -25.94
C VAL A 622 7.88 -5.68 -26.60
N LYS A 623 6.97 -6.42 -25.95
CA LYS A 623 5.62 -6.66 -26.49
C LYS A 623 4.81 -5.37 -26.59
N LEU A 624 4.93 -4.49 -25.59
CA LEU A 624 4.28 -3.19 -25.58
C LEU A 624 4.81 -2.31 -26.71
N GLU A 625 6.12 -2.26 -26.93
CA GLU A 625 6.72 -1.50 -28.02
C GLU A 625 6.24 -2.00 -29.38
N GLU A 626 6.22 -3.31 -29.62
CA GLU A 626 5.67 -3.94 -30.82
C GLU A 626 4.21 -3.54 -31.08
N MET A 627 3.35 -3.66 -30.06
CA MET A 627 1.95 -3.29 -30.17
C MET A 627 1.76 -1.78 -30.38
N TYR A 628 2.55 -0.95 -29.70
CA TYR A 628 2.48 0.51 -29.80
C TYR A 628 2.95 1.00 -31.18
N THR A 629 4.01 0.39 -31.73
CA THR A 629 4.45 0.66 -33.10
C THR A 629 3.36 0.30 -34.10
N THR A 630 2.75 -0.89 -33.98
CA THR A 630 1.62 -1.31 -34.83
C THR A 630 0.44 -0.32 -34.71
N PHE A 631 0.10 0.07 -33.49
CA PHE A 631 -0.97 1.01 -33.19
C PHE A 631 -0.77 2.39 -33.85
N LEU A 632 0.49 2.89 -33.90
CA LEU A 632 0.80 4.17 -34.55
C LEU A 632 0.90 4.08 -36.08
N GLN A 633 1.53 3.02 -36.61
CA GLN A 633 1.97 2.94 -38.01
C GLN A 633 0.95 2.41 -39.01
N GLY A 634 -0.19 1.86 -38.56
CA GLY A 634 -1.20 1.32 -39.47
C GLY A 634 -1.71 2.35 -40.49
N ASP A 635 -2.40 1.88 -41.54
CA ASP A 635 -3.03 2.66 -42.61
C ASP A 635 -4.17 3.61 -42.13
N GLY A 636 -3.99 4.27 -40.98
CA GLY A 636 -5.00 5.09 -40.30
C GLY A 636 -6.00 4.28 -39.46
N THR A 637 -5.76 2.99 -39.19
CA THR A 637 -6.73 2.09 -38.54
C THR A 637 -6.57 1.94 -37.03
N GLY A 638 -5.44 2.41 -36.46
CA GLY A 638 -5.26 2.53 -35.01
C GLY A 638 -5.43 1.21 -34.27
N PHE A 639 -6.29 1.19 -33.24
CA PHE A 639 -6.54 0.02 -32.38
C PHE A 639 -7.22 -1.15 -33.12
N ALA A 640 -7.88 -0.90 -34.26
CA ALA A 640 -8.54 -1.95 -35.03
C ALA A 640 -7.60 -3.10 -35.40
N GLN A 641 -6.31 -2.82 -35.59
CA GLN A 641 -5.28 -3.81 -35.89
C GLN A 641 -5.03 -4.82 -34.75
N LEU A 642 -5.36 -4.43 -33.51
CA LEU A 642 -5.14 -5.22 -32.30
C LEU A 642 -6.44 -5.74 -31.70
N GLU A 643 -7.59 -5.39 -32.29
CA GLU A 643 -8.93 -5.72 -31.80
C GLU A 643 -9.12 -7.24 -31.64
N GLN A 644 -8.70 -8.02 -32.63
CA GLN A 644 -8.84 -9.48 -32.59
C GLN A 644 -8.00 -10.10 -31.45
N THR A 645 -6.76 -9.64 -31.28
CA THR A 645 -5.88 -10.09 -30.19
C THR A 645 -6.45 -9.70 -28.83
N TYR A 646 -6.98 -8.48 -28.73
CA TYR A 646 -7.63 -7.98 -27.52
C TYR A 646 -8.84 -8.84 -27.13
N TYR A 647 -9.77 -9.10 -28.07
CA TYR A 647 -10.96 -9.90 -27.78
C TYR A 647 -10.67 -11.38 -27.51
N ARG A 648 -9.54 -11.93 -27.99
CA ARG A 648 -9.11 -13.28 -27.61
C ARG A 648 -8.85 -13.41 -26.10
N ARG A 649 -8.46 -12.32 -25.44
CA ARG A 649 -8.16 -12.29 -23.99
C ARG A 649 -9.27 -11.64 -23.16
N TRP A 650 -10.30 -11.11 -23.79
CA TRP A 650 -11.37 -10.33 -23.16
C TRP A 650 -12.40 -11.18 -22.42
N LEU A 651 -12.82 -10.73 -21.24
CA LEU A 651 -13.75 -11.48 -20.37
C LEU A 651 -15.24 -11.28 -20.66
N HIS A 652 -15.61 -10.19 -21.33
CA HIS A 652 -17.00 -9.70 -21.28
C HIS A 652 -17.86 -10.11 -22.48
N SER A 653 -17.41 -11.07 -23.28
CA SER A 653 -18.08 -11.49 -24.51
C SER A 653 -19.51 -11.94 -24.20
N ASN A 654 -20.51 -11.20 -24.72
CA ASN A 654 -21.95 -11.45 -24.53
C ASN A 654 -22.43 -11.44 -23.06
N ALA A 655 -21.66 -10.86 -22.15
CA ALA A 655 -22.06 -10.77 -20.75
C ALA A 655 -23.29 -9.84 -20.60
N PHE A 656 -24.27 -10.29 -19.83
CA PHE A 656 -25.41 -9.47 -19.42
C PHE A 656 -25.04 -8.66 -18.19
N VAL A 657 -25.30 -7.36 -18.24
CA VAL A 657 -25.08 -6.43 -17.13
C VAL A 657 -26.26 -5.49 -16.97
N THR A 658 -26.42 -4.92 -15.77
CA THR A 658 -27.48 -3.94 -15.50
C THR A 658 -26.86 -2.56 -15.30
N LEU A 659 -27.32 -1.59 -16.10
CA LEU A 659 -27.02 -0.18 -15.96
C LEU A 659 -27.92 0.40 -14.87
N THR A 660 -27.34 0.60 -13.69
CA THR A 660 -28.04 1.14 -12.50
C THR A 660 -28.21 2.65 -12.55
N THR A 661 -27.54 3.32 -13.49
CA THR A 661 -27.57 4.78 -13.66
C THR A 661 -28.76 5.27 -14.47
N MET A 662 -29.50 4.36 -15.11
CA MET A 662 -30.73 4.66 -15.85
C MET A 662 -31.93 4.51 -14.92
N THR A 663 -32.96 5.35 -15.08
CA THR A 663 -34.26 5.16 -14.41
C THR A 663 -35.34 4.98 -15.48
N PRO A 664 -35.95 3.78 -15.60
CA PRO A 664 -35.67 2.56 -14.83
C PRO A 664 -34.29 1.95 -15.16
N HIS A 665 -33.74 1.15 -14.23
CA HIS A 665 -32.48 0.42 -14.48
C HIS A 665 -32.61 -0.40 -15.77
N ARG A 666 -31.54 -0.45 -16.57
CA ARG A 666 -31.57 -1.09 -17.89
C ARG A 666 -30.68 -2.31 -17.94
N LYS A 667 -31.24 -3.48 -18.24
CA LYS A 667 -30.47 -4.68 -18.56
C LYS A 667 -29.93 -4.55 -19.98
N VAL A 668 -28.63 -4.78 -20.14
CA VAL A 668 -27.93 -4.66 -21.42
C VAL A 668 -26.98 -5.84 -21.62
N ARG A 669 -26.59 -6.10 -22.86
CA ARG A 669 -25.58 -7.08 -23.26
C ARG A 669 -24.35 -6.37 -23.79
N ILE A 670 -23.18 -6.76 -23.33
CA ILE A 670 -21.90 -6.21 -23.79
C ILE A 670 -21.58 -6.76 -25.18
N GLN A 671 -21.29 -5.85 -26.12
CA GLN A 671 -20.96 -6.17 -27.52
C GLN A 671 -19.46 -6.01 -27.82
N GLY A 672 -18.73 -5.22 -27.02
CA GLY A 672 -17.32 -4.93 -27.24
C GLY A 672 -16.97 -3.49 -26.86
N ILE A 673 -16.00 -2.90 -27.56
CA ILE A 673 -15.59 -1.51 -27.39
C ILE A 673 -15.69 -0.73 -28.70
N THR A 674 -15.79 0.60 -28.62
CA THR A 674 -15.63 1.47 -29.80
C THR A 674 -14.14 1.57 -30.18
N LEU A 675 -13.84 1.65 -31.48
CA LEU A 675 -12.46 1.68 -32.00
C LEU A 675 -11.82 3.08 -32.00
N ASP A 676 -12.61 4.12 -31.75
CA ASP A 676 -12.18 5.53 -31.69
C ASP A 676 -11.72 5.95 -30.29
N TYR A 677 -12.45 5.53 -29.25
CA TYR A 677 -12.25 5.97 -27.86
C TYR A 677 -12.31 4.84 -26.82
N GLY A 678 -12.47 3.58 -27.24
CA GLY A 678 -12.51 2.43 -26.32
C GLY A 678 -13.75 2.41 -25.40
N LEU A 679 -14.85 3.05 -25.80
CA LEU A 679 -16.06 3.07 -24.97
C LEU A 679 -16.69 1.68 -24.93
N LEU A 680 -17.14 1.21 -23.77
CA LEU A 680 -17.82 -0.08 -23.67
C LEU A 680 -19.17 0.01 -24.40
N ARG A 681 -19.32 -0.77 -25.47
CA ARG A 681 -20.55 -0.84 -26.29
C ARG A 681 -21.48 -1.89 -25.72
N THR A 682 -22.72 -1.49 -25.51
CA THR A 682 -23.77 -2.36 -24.97
C THR A 682 -25.09 -2.13 -25.71
N VAL A 683 -25.93 -3.16 -25.77
CA VAL A 683 -27.28 -3.09 -26.38
C VAL A 683 -28.32 -3.50 -25.34
N ALA A 684 -29.43 -2.78 -25.25
CA ALA A 684 -30.53 -3.15 -24.35
C ALA A 684 -31.10 -4.51 -24.72
N VAL A 685 -31.55 -5.25 -23.71
CA VAL A 685 -32.20 -6.55 -23.91
C VAL A 685 -33.56 -6.60 -23.25
N ASP A 686 -34.50 -7.33 -23.86
CA ASP A 686 -35.81 -7.59 -23.29
C ASP A 686 -35.76 -8.64 -22.16
N GLU A 687 -36.91 -8.96 -21.58
CA GLU A 687 -37.02 -9.96 -20.50
C GLU A 687 -36.56 -11.35 -20.95
N GLN A 688 -36.65 -11.65 -22.25
CA GLN A 688 -36.18 -12.90 -22.86
C GLN A 688 -34.69 -12.86 -23.26
N GLY A 689 -34.00 -11.73 -23.01
CA GLY A 689 -32.59 -11.55 -23.33
C GLY A 689 -32.30 -11.26 -24.80
N ARG A 690 -33.31 -10.90 -25.59
CA ARG A 690 -33.17 -10.53 -27.01
C ARG A 690 -32.84 -9.06 -27.13
N ASP A 691 -31.98 -8.73 -28.09
CA ASP A 691 -31.60 -7.35 -28.37
C ASP A 691 -32.79 -6.49 -28.77
N ILE A 692 -32.85 -5.31 -28.16
CA ILE A 692 -33.79 -4.26 -28.52
C ILE A 692 -33.12 -3.36 -29.55
N VAL A 693 -33.62 -3.43 -30.78
CA VAL A 693 -33.08 -2.69 -31.92
C VAL A 693 -33.18 -1.18 -31.67
N GLY A 694 -32.06 -0.47 -31.85
CA GLY A 694 -32.00 0.99 -31.71
C GLY A 694 -31.61 1.50 -30.32
N GLU A 695 -31.48 0.62 -29.32
CA GLU A 695 -31.08 1.00 -27.96
C GLU A 695 -29.63 0.56 -27.65
N GLU A 696 -28.65 1.31 -28.19
CA GLU A 696 -27.23 1.15 -27.87
C GLU A 696 -26.78 2.16 -26.79
N TYR A 697 -26.05 1.70 -25.79
CA TYR A 697 -25.39 2.56 -24.80
C TYR A 697 -23.87 2.40 -24.86
N ARG A 698 -23.16 3.52 -24.70
CA ARG A 698 -21.70 3.61 -24.73
C ARG A 698 -21.20 4.17 -23.40
N LEU A 699 -20.35 3.42 -22.71
CA LEU A 699 -19.92 3.75 -21.36
C LEU A 699 -18.45 4.14 -21.34
N GLN A 700 -18.15 5.24 -20.65
CA GLN A 700 -16.79 5.75 -20.52
C GLN A 700 -15.97 4.93 -19.50
N PRO A 701 -14.67 4.66 -19.78
CA PRO A 701 -13.75 3.96 -18.89
C PRO A 701 -13.66 4.53 -17.48
N ASP A 702 -13.64 5.86 -17.33
CA ASP A 702 -13.33 6.54 -16.07
C ASP A 702 -14.56 6.96 -15.25
N GLY A 703 -15.73 7.08 -15.89
CA GLY A 703 -16.98 7.49 -15.23
C GLY A 703 -17.78 6.36 -14.60
N ASN A 704 -17.41 5.09 -14.80
CA ASN A 704 -18.22 3.93 -14.41
C ASN A 704 -17.42 2.92 -13.56
N SER A 705 -18.11 2.29 -12.60
CA SER A 705 -17.66 1.11 -11.85
C SER A 705 -18.35 -0.14 -12.41
N PHE A 706 -17.60 -1.23 -12.54
CA PHE A 706 -18.12 -2.50 -13.06
C PHE A 706 -17.89 -3.63 -12.05
N ASP A 707 -18.97 -4.05 -11.39
CA ASP A 707 -19.03 -5.22 -10.52
C ASP A 707 -19.46 -6.44 -11.34
N MET A 708 -18.49 -7.32 -11.66
CA MET A 708 -18.75 -8.53 -12.44
C MET A 708 -19.53 -9.58 -11.65
N LEU A 709 -19.34 -9.65 -10.33
CA LEU A 709 -20.00 -10.66 -9.49
C LEU A 709 -21.50 -10.39 -9.39
N LYS A 710 -21.87 -9.11 -9.31
CA LYS A 710 -23.27 -8.67 -9.30
C LYS A 710 -23.83 -8.40 -10.71
N GLY A 711 -22.98 -8.37 -11.74
CA GLY A 711 -23.36 -8.01 -13.10
C GLY A 711 -23.88 -6.58 -13.21
N LEU A 712 -23.29 -5.64 -12.46
CA LEU A 712 -23.76 -4.25 -12.35
C LEU A 712 -22.73 -3.27 -12.89
N ILE A 713 -23.23 -2.25 -13.60
CA ILE A 713 -22.48 -1.05 -13.92
C ILE A 713 -23.17 0.16 -13.27
N SER A 714 -22.39 0.94 -12.52
CA SER A 714 -22.82 2.16 -11.84
C SER A 714 -21.89 3.31 -12.19
N THR A 715 -22.34 4.56 -12.06
CA THR A 715 -21.43 5.72 -12.13
C THR A 715 -20.53 5.73 -10.91
N LYS A 716 -19.27 6.12 -11.08
CA LYS A 716 -18.43 6.49 -9.94
C LYS A 716 -18.93 7.82 -9.39
N ALA A 717 -19.17 7.87 -8.08
CA ALA A 717 -19.61 9.08 -7.37
C ALA A 717 -18.52 10.15 -7.33
#